data_AF-A0A972EMT1-F1
#
_entry.id   AF-A0A972EMT1-F1
#
_cell.length_a   1.000
_cell.length_b   1.000
_cell.length_c   1.000
_cell.angle_alpha   90.00
_cell.angle_beta   90.00
_cell.angle_gamma   90.00
#
_symmetry.space_group_name_H-M   'P 1'
#
loop_
_entity.id
_entity.type
_entity.pdbx_description
1 polymer ?
#
loop_
_entity_poly.entity_id
_entity_poly.type
_entity_poly.pdbx_seq_one_letter_code
_entity_poly.pdbx_strand_id
1 'polypeptide(L)'
;MTQSKNLFYKKILFTLSLIIAAVLAVHGVFLRYGEFLSKGSIVVSFVVVMLVILTGSIFILLLIWASSSLGKVRSIKRIKLLSWMSALLVILLLVLLYLFHRWSEPFGDIRIRIFLYGASLIIAAWLLEPEEGIRFRSLLKAALIQAVVFTLLSNFRDVNGYPFSVGWSEGNRFWDYSVSFGRHLYDWPQDKPIPAYIDPGRQSLWGLIFLLPGVSIQAMRAWNDILFIVPCLVLGWALFRAHTVGNELRIAVIFWSMLFLLQGPIYTPLILSAILIALTHRGPNWLFGLGTIVASYYAIMSRSTWILGPTTFAVLLAILDRKDSNQLKGWRTLRPAILIGLCGLLGVLVFLKQNEILQFTGIRSSTAPIVEVEALPLVADSATDDITAVESPPSMFTPEGIRYFLERQPLLWSRLLPNEIYPSGILLGLLLAVAPLLIVLTVWRLKASPSFNGLQDWLSGLILLGLLFVGLIISVKIGGGSNLHNLDMFLIALLFVAAAYWNTGMADWLQGIVNSEKWLNWVLLAAVILPVAASMLTVEPKKYPAAEKTADSLAQVQRAVETYREGEILFMDQRQLLTFGFVPKIPLIADYEKKWMMDEAMADHGAWFEPYLADLRTHRFSLIVSEPLQIQFQGANKNFSEENDLFVKWVSIPTLCYYQPLETFPEDGVQLLVPRTEPFEYPEVSCP
;
A
#
# COMPACT_ATOMS: atom_id res chain seq x y z
N MET A 1 20.41 7.98 -47.35
CA MET A 1 20.12 6.53 -47.53
C MET A 1 20.04 5.77 -46.19
N THR A 2 20.99 5.93 -45.26
CA THR A 2 21.04 5.25 -43.95
C THR A 2 19.88 5.57 -43.01
N GLN A 3 19.45 6.83 -42.89
CA GLN A 3 18.27 7.20 -42.07
C GLN A 3 16.96 6.62 -42.58
N SER A 4 16.74 6.61 -43.90
CA SER A 4 15.55 6.01 -44.53
C SER A 4 15.49 4.50 -44.32
N LYS A 5 16.63 3.80 -44.47
CA LYS A 5 16.74 2.36 -44.14
C LYS A 5 16.44 2.07 -42.67
N ASN A 6 17.00 2.84 -41.74
CA ASN A 6 16.74 2.67 -40.30
C ASN A 6 15.27 2.89 -39.94
N LEU A 7 14.60 3.87 -40.56
CA LEU A 7 13.17 4.10 -40.37
C LEU A 7 12.34 2.91 -40.87
N PHE A 8 12.69 2.36 -42.04
CA PHE A 8 12.01 1.19 -42.60
C PHE A 8 12.14 -0.05 -41.69
N TYR A 9 13.34 -0.34 -41.17
CA TYR A 9 13.53 -1.44 -40.21
C TYR A 9 12.72 -1.24 -38.91
N LYS A 10 12.65 -0.02 -38.38
CA LYS A 10 11.80 0.29 -37.22
C LYS A 10 10.33 0.00 -37.52
N LYS A 11 9.82 0.40 -38.69
CA LYS A 11 8.43 0.11 -39.10
C LYS A 11 8.15 -1.39 -39.18
N ILE A 12 9.08 -2.18 -39.74
CA ILE A 12 8.97 -3.64 -39.77
C ILE A 12 8.93 -4.21 -38.35
N LEU A 13 9.85 -3.78 -37.48
CA LEU A 13 9.90 -4.26 -36.09
C LEU A 13 8.58 -3.98 -35.35
N PHE A 14 8.06 -2.75 -35.42
CA PHE A 14 6.77 -2.40 -34.79
C PHE A 14 5.59 -3.17 -35.40
N THR A 15 5.62 -3.42 -36.71
CA THR A 15 4.60 -4.25 -37.38
C THR A 15 4.62 -5.68 -36.87
N LEU A 16 5.81 -6.27 -36.71
CA LEU A 16 5.98 -7.61 -36.14
C LEU A 16 5.50 -7.67 -34.69
N SER A 17 5.86 -6.68 -33.86
CA SER A 17 5.39 -6.59 -32.47
C SER A 17 3.86 -6.50 -32.39
N LEU A 18 3.23 -5.70 -33.27
CA LEU A 18 1.78 -5.61 -33.37
C LEU A 18 1.15 -6.95 -33.77
N ILE A 19 1.69 -7.63 -34.80
CA ILE A 19 1.19 -8.93 -35.25
C ILE A 19 1.26 -9.94 -34.10
N ILE A 20 2.39 -10.02 -33.39
CA ILE A 20 2.54 -10.92 -32.25
C ILE A 20 1.50 -10.60 -31.18
N ALA A 21 1.35 -9.34 -30.78
CA ALA A 21 0.37 -8.93 -29.77
C ALA A 21 -1.07 -9.25 -30.20
N ALA A 22 -1.44 -9.00 -31.46
CA ALA A 22 -2.76 -9.28 -31.99
C ALA A 22 -3.02 -10.80 -32.06
N VAL A 23 -2.05 -11.60 -32.53
CA VAL A 23 -2.16 -13.07 -32.57
C VAL A 23 -2.31 -13.64 -31.16
N LEU A 24 -1.53 -13.16 -30.19
CA LEU A 24 -1.66 -13.58 -28.80
C LEU A 24 -3.03 -13.21 -28.22
N ALA A 25 -3.53 -12.01 -28.50
CA ALA A 25 -4.86 -11.58 -28.06
C ALA A 25 -5.96 -12.46 -28.68
N VAL A 26 -5.90 -12.70 -29.99
CA VAL A 26 -6.83 -13.59 -30.71
C VAL A 26 -6.78 -15.01 -30.14
N HIS A 27 -5.58 -15.55 -29.87
CA HIS A 27 -5.43 -16.84 -29.21
C HIS A 27 -6.09 -16.84 -27.82
N GLY A 28 -5.97 -15.76 -27.05
CA GLY A 28 -6.68 -15.60 -25.77
C GLY A 28 -8.20 -15.61 -25.93
N VAL A 29 -8.73 -14.96 -26.97
CA VAL A 29 -10.16 -15.02 -27.29
C VAL A 29 -10.58 -16.46 -27.60
N PHE A 30 -9.85 -17.17 -28.45
CA PHE A 30 -10.21 -18.55 -28.81
C PHE A 30 -10.15 -19.52 -27.63
N LEU A 31 -9.18 -19.38 -26.71
CA LEU A 31 -9.15 -20.20 -25.50
C LEU A 31 -10.35 -19.91 -24.59
N ARG A 32 -10.74 -18.64 -24.43
CA ARG A 32 -11.89 -18.27 -23.60
C ARG A 32 -13.23 -18.76 -24.16
N TYR A 33 -13.41 -18.66 -25.47
CA TYR A 33 -14.69 -18.99 -26.13
C TYR A 33 -14.74 -20.40 -26.74
N GLY A 34 -13.70 -21.22 -26.55
CA GLY A 34 -13.57 -22.54 -27.19
C GLY A 34 -14.78 -23.45 -26.97
N GLU A 35 -15.36 -23.45 -25.77
CA GLU A 35 -16.55 -24.27 -25.46
C GLU A 35 -17.81 -23.80 -26.20
N PHE A 36 -18.03 -22.48 -26.30
CA PHE A 36 -19.17 -21.95 -27.04
C PHE A 36 -19.04 -22.22 -28.54
N LEU A 37 -17.84 -22.02 -29.08
CA LEU A 37 -17.54 -22.22 -30.49
C LEU A 37 -17.63 -23.70 -30.89
N SER A 38 -17.18 -24.63 -30.04
CA SER A 38 -17.31 -26.07 -30.31
C SER A 38 -18.76 -26.55 -30.33
N LYS A 39 -19.64 -25.86 -29.59
CA LYS A 39 -21.10 -26.06 -29.60
C LYS A 39 -21.80 -25.30 -30.74
N GLY A 40 -21.05 -24.63 -31.64
CA GLY A 40 -21.61 -23.85 -32.75
C GLY A 40 -22.28 -22.54 -32.32
N SER A 41 -22.06 -22.09 -31.09
CA SER A 41 -22.66 -20.86 -30.54
C SER A 41 -21.68 -19.69 -30.64
N ILE A 42 -22.13 -18.58 -31.25
CA ILE A 42 -21.37 -17.33 -31.32
C ILE A 42 -21.97 -16.33 -30.34
N VAL A 43 -21.23 -16.04 -29.27
CA VAL A 43 -21.63 -15.08 -28.24
C VAL A 43 -21.31 -13.65 -28.70
N VAL A 44 -22.17 -12.68 -28.41
CA VAL A 44 -21.97 -11.26 -28.80
C VAL A 44 -20.60 -10.73 -28.34
N SER A 45 -20.18 -11.07 -27.13
CA SER A 45 -18.90 -10.65 -26.58
C SER A 45 -17.70 -11.14 -27.41
N PHE A 46 -17.78 -12.35 -28.00
CA PHE A 46 -16.74 -12.85 -28.90
C PHE A 46 -16.58 -11.94 -30.12
N VAL A 47 -17.70 -11.57 -30.76
CA VAL A 47 -17.71 -10.69 -31.94
C VAL A 47 -17.15 -9.31 -31.59
N VAL A 48 -17.56 -8.75 -30.46
CA VAL A 48 -17.11 -7.43 -30.01
C VAL A 48 -15.60 -7.43 -29.75
N VAL A 49 -15.07 -8.42 -29.01
CA VAL A 49 -13.63 -8.48 -28.70
C VAL A 49 -12.80 -8.62 -29.98
N MET A 50 -13.21 -9.52 -30.88
CA MET A 50 -12.53 -9.69 -32.18
C MET A 50 -12.57 -8.42 -33.02
N LEU A 51 -13.70 -7.70 -33.06
CA LEU A 51 -13.82 -6.44 -33.76
C LEU A 51 -12.90 -5.36 -33.18
N VAL A 52 -12.79 -5.26 -31.85
CA VAL A 52 -11.90 -4.32 -31.18
C VAL A 52 -10.43 -4.64 -31.49
N ILE A 53 -10.03 -5.92 -31.45
CA ILE A 53 -8.66 -6.33 -31.80
C ILE A 53 -8.36 -6.01 -33.27
N LEU A 54 -9.29 -6.32 -34.18
CA LEU A 54 -9.13 -6.06 -35.61
C LEU A 54 -9.02 -4.56 -35.91
N THR A 55 -9.97 -3.77 -35.43
CA THR A 55 -10.00 -2.31 -35.66
C THR A 55 -8.81 -1.61 -35.02
N GLY A 56 -8.42 -2.00 -33.81
CA GLY A 56 -7.20 -1.51 -33.15
C GLY A 56 -5.94 -1.85 -33.95
N SER A 57 -5.83 -3.08 -34.46
CA SER A 57 -4.69 -3.51 -35.29
C SER A 57 -4.63 -2.73 -36.60
N ILE A 58 -5.76 -2.56 -37.30
CA ILE A 58 -5.84 -1.77 -38.54
C ILE A 58 -5.42 -0.33 -38.26
N PHE A 59 -5.90 0.29 -37.18
CA PHE A 59 -5.53 1.66 -36.82
C PHE A 59 -4.01 1.80 -36.60
N ILE A 60 -3.40 0.88 -35.85
CA ILE A 60 -1.95 0.92 -35.60
C ILE A 60 -1.15 0.66 -36.88
N LEU A 61 -1.60 -0.24 -37.76
CA LEU A 61 -0.96 -0.46 -39.07
C LEU A 61 -1.03 0.78 -39.96
N LEU A 62 -2.19 1.45 -40.01
CA LEU A 62 -2.33 2.72 -40.72
C LEU A 62 -1.38 3.77 -40.14
N LEU A 63 -1.21 3.82 -38.82
CA LEU A 63 -0.30 4.75 -38.18
C LEU A 63 1.18 4.48 -38.55
N ILE A 64 1.58 3.21 -38.67
CA ILE A 64 2.96 2.83 -39.03
C ILE A 64 3.25 3.12 -40.51
N TRP A 65 2.35 2.71 -41.42
CA TRP A 65 2.62 2.67 -42.85
C TRP A 65 2.00 3.82 -43.65
N ALA A 66 0.86 4.35 -43.21
CA ALA A 66 0.05 5.31 -43.94
C ALA A 66 -0.47 6.43 -43.03
N SER A 67 0.39 7.01 -42.19
CA SER A 67 0.02 8.03 -41.20
C SER A 67 -0.68 9.25 -41.82
N SER A 68 -0.35 9.58 -43.08
CA SER A 68 -0.99 10.65 -43.85
C SER A 68 -2.48 10.39 -44.13
N SER A 69 -2.89 9.13 -44.28
CA SER A 69 -4.30 8.75 -44.51
C SER A 69 -5.20 9.06 -43.31
N LEU A 70 -4.64 9.21 -42.11
CA LEU A 70 -5.35 9.63 -40.91
C LEU A 70 -5.67 11.15 -40.91
N GLY A 71 -5.34 11.88 -41.97
CA GLY A 71 -5.49 13.34 -42.10
C GLY A 71 -6.91 13.87 -41.89
N LYS A 72 -7.97 13.11 -42.24
CA LYS A 72 -9.38 13.53 -42.00
C LYS A 72 -9.74 13.53 -40.51
N VAL A 73 -9.19 12.60 -39.73
CA VAL A 73 -9.38 12.49 -38.28
C VAL A 73 -8.47 13.46 -37.51
N ARG A 74 -7.44 14.00 -38.18
CA ARG A 74 -6.51 15.01 -37.63
C ARG A 74 -7.19 16.34 -37.27
N SER A 75 -8.42 16.60 -37.74
CA SER A 75 -9.22 17.76 -37.34
C SER A 75 -9.38 17.85 -35.82
N ILE A 76 -9.55 16.71 -35.13
CA ILE A 76 -9.63 16.61 -33.66
C ILE A 76 -8.36 17.15 -33.00
N LYS A 77 -7.19 16.91 -33.61
CA LYS A 77 -5.88 17.34 -33.08
C LYS A 77 -5.59 18.83 -33.26
N ARG A 78 -6.35 19.56 -34.10
CA ARG A 78 -6.15 21.00 -34.30
C ARG A 78 -6.49 21.79 -33.05
N ILE A 79 -7.47 21.31 -32.28
CA ILE A 79 -7.88 21.92 -31.02
C ILE A 79 -7.20 21.14 -29.89
N LYS A 80 -6.19 21.75 -29.28
CA LYS A 80 -5.40 21.11 -28.22
C LYS A 80 -6.28 20.52 -27.12
N LEU A 81 -7.28 21.27 -26.62
CA LEU A 81 -8.18 20.80 -25.58
C LEU A 81 -8.95 19.53 -26.00
N LEU A 82 -9.51 19.51 -27.21
CA LEU A 82 -10.24 18.37 -27.73
C LEU A 82 -9.33 17.13 -27.86
N SER A 83 -8.12 17.32 -28.38
CA SER A 83 -7.12 16.26 -28.47
C SER A 83 -6.79 15.63 -27.12
N TRP A 84 -6.62 16.46 -26.10
CA TRP A 84 -6.38 16.02 -24.72
C TRP A 84 -7.59 15.31 -24.11
N MET A 85 -8.80 15.84 -24.32
CA MET A 85 -10.04 15.21 -23.85
C MET A 85 -10.26 13.86 -24.52
N SER A 86 -10.00 13.73 -25.83
CA SER A 86 -10.09 12.46 -26.54
C SER A 86 -9.05 11.45 -26.05
N ALA A 87 -7.81 11.89 -25.81
CA ALA A 87 -6.77 11.00 -25.26
C ALA A 87 -7.15 10.49 -23.87
N LEU A 88 -7.64 11.40 -23.01
CA LEU A 88 -8.13 11.06 -21.67
C LEU A 88 -9.34 10.12 -21.76
N LEU A 89 -10.27 10.36 -22.67
CA LEU A 89 -11.46 9.51 -22.86
C LEU A 89 -11.07 8.08 -23.26
N VAL A 90 -10.13 7.91 -24.19
CA VAL A 90 -9.64 6.59 -24.62
C VAL A 90 -9.01 5.82 -23.44
N ILE A 91 -8.26 6.51 -22.59
CA ILE A 91 -7.68 5.92 -21.38
C ILE A 91 -8.78 5.60 -20.37
N LEU A 92 -9.66 6.56 -20.09
CA LEU A 92 -10.70 6.46 -19.07
C LEU A 92 -11.69 5.34 -19.39
N LEU A 93 -12.15 5.21 -20.63
CA LEU A 93 -13.07 4.14 -21.03
C LEU A 93 -12.49 2.75 -20.75
N LEU A 94 -11.20 2.54 -21.04
CA LEU A 94 -10.55 1.27 -20.80
C LEU A 94 -10.37 1.00 -19.30
N VAL A 95 -9.96 2.02 -18.54
CA VAL A 95 -9.80 1.89 -17.08
C VAL A 95 -11.15 1.63 -16.40
N LEU A 96 -12.21 2.35 -16.79
CA LEU A 96 -13.56 2.14 -16.25
C LEU A 96 -14.12 0.76 -16.59
N LEU A 97 -13.84 0.25 -17.80
CA LEU A 97 -14.21 -1.11 -18.18
C LEU A 97 -13.65 -2.11 -17.16
N TYR A 98 -12.34 -2.09 -16.90
CA TYR A 98 -11.70 -3.08 -16.01
C TYR A 98 -11.95 -2.87 -14.52
N LEU A 99 -12.13 -1.62 -14.07
CA LEU A 99 -12.30 -1.33 -12.64
C LEU A 99 -13.75 -1.42 -12.15
N PHE A 100 -14.74 -1.13 -13.00
CA PHE A 100 -16.11 -0.95 -12.53
C PHE A 100 -17.15 -1.74 -13.33
N HIS A 101 -16.88 -2.13 -14.57
CA HIS A 101 -17.90 -2.69 -15.44
C HIS A 101 -17.83 -4.22 -15.53
N ARG A 102 -18.97 -4.91 -15.35
CA ARG A 102 -19.06 -6.38 -15.40
C ARG A 102 -18.62 -6.99 -16.74
N TRP A 103 -18.76 -6.24 -17.84
CA TRP A 103 -18.24 -6.66 -19.15
C TRP A 103 -16.70 -6.70 -19.23
N SER A 104 -15.95 -6.37 -18.18
CA SER A 104 -14.51 -6.64 -18.16
C SER A 104 -14.20 -8.13 -18.28
N GLU A 105 -15.11 -8.99 -17.83
CA GLU A 105 -14.90 -10.44 -17.75
C GLU A 105 -14.57 -11.03 -19.14
N PRO A 106 -15.35 -10.80 -20.22
CA PRO A 106 -14.96 -11.11 -21.60
C PRO A 106 -13.54 -10.71 -22.03
N PHE A 107 -13.02 -9.61 -21.50
CA PHE A 107 -11.68 -9.07 -21.80
C PHE A 107 -10.65 -9.46 -20.75
N GLY A 108 -11.00 -10.37 -19.83
CA GLY A 108 -10.21 -10.68 -18.64
C GLY A 108 -8.89 -11.40 -18.91
N ASP A 109 -8.75 -12.05 -20.06
CA ASP A 109 -7.51 -12.76 -20.43
C ASP A 109 -6.32 -11.80 -20.53
N ILE A 110 -5.20 -12.17 -19.89
CA ILE A 110 -4.00 -11.32 -19.83
C ILE A 110 -3.49 -10.90 -21.22
N ARG A 111 -3.62 -11.73 -22.25
CA ARG A 111 -3.17 -11.42 -23.61
C ARG A 111 -4.04 -10.35 -24.25
N ILE A 112 -5.36 -10.42 -24.01
CA ILE A 112 -6.32 -9.40 -24.47
C ILE A 112 -6.03 -8.08 -23.75
N ARG A 113 -5.79 -8.12 -22.42
CA ARG A 113 -5.44 -6.94 -21.62
C ARG A 113 -4.18 -6.25 -22.13
N ILE A 114 -3.09 -7.00 -22.36
CA ILE A 114 -1.84 -6.46 -22.91
C ILE A 114 -2.09 -5.72 -24.23
N PHE A 115 -2.84 -6.35 -25.14
CA PHE A 115 -3.18 -5.72 -26.42
C PHE A 115 -4.00 -4.44 -26.23
N LEU A 116 -5.05 -4.47 -25.41
CA LEU A 116 -5.95 -3.31 -25.24
C LEU A 116 -5.28 -2.13 -24.52
N TYR A 117 -4.50 -2.38 -23.46
CA TYR A 117 -3.74 -1.32 -22.81
C TYR A 117 -2.66 -0.75 -23.74
N GLY A 118 -1.96 -1.60 -24.49
CA GLY A 118 -0.99 -1.16 -25.50
C GLY A 118 -1.62 -0.34 -26.62
N ALA A 119 -2.77 -0.78 -27.15
CA ALA A 119 -3.51 -0.05 -28.18
C ALA A 119 -4.04 1.29 -27.66
N SER A 120 -4.66 1.32 -26.47
CA SER A 120 -5.12 2.54 -25.80
C SER A 120 -3.97 3.53 -25.60
N LEU A 121 -2.81 3.04 -25.16
CA LEU A 121 -1.60 3.84 -24.99
C LEU A 121 -1.12 4.45 -26.32
N ILE A 122 -1.05 3.66 -27.40
CA ILE A 122 -0.63 4.13 -28.72
C ILE A 122 -1.61 5.17 -29.28
N ILE A 123 -2.92 4.92 -29.15
CA ILE A 123 -3.98 5.84 -29.60
C ILE A 123 -3.89 7.16 -28.83
N ALA A 124 -3.75 7.11 -27.50
CA ALA A 124 -3.60 8.29 -26.67
C ALA A 124 -2.31 9.06 -26.99
N ALA A 125 -1.18 8.37 -27.19
CA ALA A 125 0.08 8.98 -27.60
C ALA A 125 -0.03 9.68 -28.95
N TRP A 126 -0.73 9.08 -29.91
CA TRP A 126 -1.04 9.70 -31.19
C TRP A 126 -1.91 10.95 -31.01
N LEU A 127 -2.99 10.89 -30.23
CA LEU A 127 -3.86 12.04 -29.96
C LEU A 127 -3.09 13.19 -29.28
N LEU A 128 -2.12 12.90 -28.41
CA LEU A 128 -1.33 13.93 -27.75
C LEU A 128 -0.22 14.52 -28.63
N GLU A 129 0.09 13.91 -29.78
CA GLU A 129 1.10 14.36 -30.73
C GLU A 129 0.46 15.25 -31.83
N PRO A 130 0.82 16.55 -31.91
CA PRO A 130 0.31 17.46 -32.95
C PRO A 130 0.81 17.11 -34.36
N GLU A 131 2.04 16.60 -34.44
CA GLU A 131 2.70 16.25 -35.68
C GLU A 131 2.24 14.89 -36.24
N GLU A 132 2.72 14.54 -37.42
CA GLU A 132 2.46 13.23 -38.01
C GLU A 132 3.21 12.12 -37.27
N GLY A 133 2.50 11.00 -37.02
CA GLY A 133 3.06 9.85 -36.30
C GLY A 133 3.01 10.02 -34.78
N ILE A 134 4.00 9.45 -34.10
CA ILE A 134 4.17 9.48 -32.64
C ILE A 134 5.64 9.74 -32.33
N ARG A 135 5.93 10.71 -31.46
CA ARG A 135 7.24 10.84 -30.82
C ARG A 135 7.27 10.11 -29.49
N PHE A 136 8.46 9.66 -29.09
CA PHE A 136 8.62 8.92 -27.83
C PHE A 136 8.19 9.73 -26.61
N ARG A 137 8.42 11.05 -26.58
CA ARG A 137 7.92 11.94 -25.52
C ARG A 137 6.40 11.85 -25.34
N SER A 138 5.66 11.80 -26.45
CA SER A 138 4.19 11.69 -26.43
C SER A 138 3.73 10.32 -25.95
N LEU A 139 4.50 9.26 -26.23
CA LEU A 139 4.30 7.93 -25.65
C LEU A 139 4.55 7.91 -24.14
N LEU A 140 5.66 8.48 -23.65
CA LEU A 140 5.94 8.59 -22.22
C LEU A 140 4.85 9.36 -21.48
N LYS A 141 4.39 10.46 -22.08
CA LYS A 141 3.31 11.28 -21.55
C LYS A 141 1.99 10.51 -21.46
N ALA A 142 1.60 9.82 -22.53
CA ALA A 142 0.40 8.99 -22.53
C ALA A 142 0.49 7.85 -21.51
N ALA A 143 1.67 7.22 -21.37
CA ALA A 143 1.90 6.17 -20.39
C ALA A 143 1.75 6.71 -18.96
N LEU A 144 2.29 7.89 -18.68
CA LEU A 144 2.14 8.51 -17.37
C LEU A 144 0.68 8.84 -17.06
N ILE A 145 -0.05 9.42 -18.02
CA ILE A 145 -1.48 9.71 -17.83
C ILE A 145 -2.26 8.42 -17.58
N GLN A 146 -2.01 7.36 -18.38
CA GLN A 146 -2.69 6.07 -18.22
C GLN A 146 -2.39 5.44 -16.84
N ALA A 147 -1.12 5.42 -16.43
CA ALA A 147 -0.71 4.88 -15.13
C ALA A 147 -1.30 5.69 -13.96
N VAL A 148 -1.30 7.03 -14.04
CA VAL A 148 -1.88 7.89 -13.00
C VAL A 148 -3.40 7.72 -12.93
N VAL A 149 -4.11 7.78 -14.06
CA VAL A 149 -5.57 7.61 -14.09
C VAL A 149 -5.96 6.24 -13.55
N PHE A 150 -5.27 5.19 -13.98
CA PHE A 150 -5.49 3.84 -13.46
C PHE A 150 -5.27 3.77 -11.94
N THR A 151 -4.14 4.29 -11.45
CA THR A 151 -3.79 4.25 -10.03
C THR A 151 -4.82 5.00 -9.18
N LEU A 152 -5.19 6.22 -9.58
CA LEU A 152 -6.16 7.02 -8.83
C LEU A 152 -7.52 6.31 -8.79
N LEU A 153 -8.07 5.90 -9.94
CA LEU A 153 -9.36 5.22 -9.97
C LEU A 153 -9.34 3.86 -9.26
N SER A 154 -8.22 3.14 -9.32
CA SER A 154 -8.09 1.83 -8.66
C SER A 154 -8.03 1.95 -7.13
N ASN A 155 -7.41 3.00 -6.59
CA ASN A 155 -7.39 3.22 -5.14
C ASN A 155 -8.78 3.65 -4.65
N PHE A 156 -9.37 4.67 -5.29
CA PHE A 156 -10.67 5.21 -4.89
C PHE A 156 -11.88 4.31 -5.23
N ARG A 157 -11.67 3.11 -5.80
CA ARG A 157 -12.76 2.21 -6.21
C ARG A 157 -13.61 1.73 -5.03
N ASP A 158 -13.02 1.71 -3.84
CA ASP A 158 -13.65 1.22 -2.61
C ASP A 158 -14.39 2.32 -1.85
N VAL A 159 -14.38 3.56 -2.33
CA VAL A 159 -15.10 4.68 -1.71
C VAL A 159 -16.61 4.58 -1.95
N ASN A 160 -17.25 3.78 -1.11
CA ASN A 160 -18.69 3.53 -1.11
C ASN A 160 -19.24 3.37 0.31
N GLY A 161 -20.58 3.38 0.42
CA GLY A 161 -21.32 3.25 1.69
C GLY A 161 -21.60 1.82 2.14
N TYR A 162 -20.91 0.81 1.60
CA TYR A 162 -21.11 -0.59 2.00
C TYR A 162 -20.78 -0.77 3.50
N PRO A 163 -21.70 -1.30 4.33
CA PRO A 163 -21.57 -1.24 5.79
C PRO A 163 -20.52 -2.21 6.37
N PHE A 164 -20.33 -3.37 5.75
CA PHE A 164 -19.38 -4.38 6.22
C PHE A 164 -17.95 -4.08 5.77
N SER A 165 -16.98 -4.74 6.40
CA SER A 165 -15.56 -4.63 6.04
C SER A 165 -15.33 -5.11 4.60
N VAL A 166 -14.56 -4.37 3.81
CA VAL A 166 -14.25 -4.70 2.40
C VAL A 166 -12.81 -5.18 2.20
N GLY A 167 -12.09 -5.39 3.30
CA GLY A 167 -10.79 -6.03 3.39
C GLY A 167 -10.59 -6.70 4.75
N TRP A 168 -9.54 -7.51 4.88
CA TRP A 168 -9.33 -8.39 6.04
C TRP A 168 -9.36 -7.70 7.43
N SER A 169 -9.04 -6.40 7.50
CA SER A 169 -8.93 -5.70 8.79
C SER A 169 -9.32 -4.23 8.73
N GLU A 170 -10.04 -3.84 7.69
CA GLU A 170 -10.47 -2.46 7.49
C GLU A 170 -11.43 -2.03 8.61
N GLY A 171 -12.42 -2.86 8.91
CA GLY A 171 -13.43 -2.60 9.94
C GLY A 171 -12.82 -2.24 11.29
N ASN A 172 -12.00 -3.13 11.82
CA ASN A 172 -11.33 -2.90 13.11
C ASN A 172 -10.31 -1.76 13.06
N ARG A 173 -9.66 -1.51 11.92
CA ARG A 173 -8.80 -0.32 11.76
C ARG A 173 -9.58 0.98 11.80
N PHE A 174 -10.75 1.05 11.18
CA PHE A 174 -11.58 2.25 11.24
C PHE A 174 -12.07 2.52 12.65
N TRP A 175 -12.38 1.47 13.41
CA TRP A 175 -12.61 1.57 14.83
C TRP A 175 -11.36 2.11 15.57
N ASP A 176 -10.18 1.51 15.39
CA ASP A 176 -8.92 1.96 16.02
C ASP A 176 -8.70 3.46 15.80
N TYR A 177 -8.85 3.94 14.57
CA TYR A 177 -8.65 5.33 14.17
C TYR A 177 -9.65 6.29 14.82
N SER A 178 -10.88 5.84 14.99
CA SER A 178 -11.93 6.66 15.59
C SER A 178 -11.70 6.90 17.09
N VAL A 179 -10.99 6.03 17.80
CA VAL A 179 -10.91 6.09 19.27
C VAL A 179 -10.33 7.42 19.79
N SER A 180 -9.31 7.98 19.13
CA SER A 180 -8.66 9.22 19.63
C SER A 180 -9.57 10.45 19.62
N PHE A 181 -10.44 10.60 18.61
CA PHE A 181 -11.26 11.82 18.42
C PHE A 181 -12.77 11.55 18.40
N GLY A 182 -13.17 10.29 18.25
CA GLY A 182 -14.54 9.78 18.17
C GLY A 182 -14.93 8.90 19.35
N ARG A 183 -14.28 9.03 20.51
CA ARG A 183 -14.60 8.25 21.71
C ARG A 183 -16.07 8.29 22.14
N HIS A 184 -16.72 9.44 21.93
CA HIS A 184 -18.14 9.66 22.23
C HIS A 184 -19.10 8.80 21.39
N LEU A 185 -18.58 8.14 20.33
CA LEU A 185 -19.35 7.21 19.51
C LEU A 185 -19.66 5.90 20.25
N TYR A 186 -18.86 5.56 21.27
CA TYR A 186 -18.94 4.29 22.00
C TYR A 186 -19.58 4.46 23.37
N ASP A 187 -20.32 3.45 23.81
CA ASP A 187 -20.74 3.32 25.20
C ASP A 187 -19.56 2.77 26.02
N TRP A 188 -18.79 3.70 26.58
CA TRP A 188 -17.59 3.47 27.36
C TRP A 188 -17.44 4.60 28.38
N PRO A 189 -16.94 4.36 29.61
CA PRO A 189 -16.72 5.43 30.58
C PRO A 189 -15.87 6.55 29.97
N GLN A 190 -16.38 7.79 29.90
CA GLN A 190 -15.76 8.90 29.15
C GLN A 190 -14.52 9.53 29.85
N ASP A 191 -14.18 9.03 31.03
CA ASP A 191 -12.98 9.35 31.81
C ASP A 191 -11.83 8.33 31.63
N LYS A 192 -12.09 7.07 31.24
CA LYS A 192 -11.06 6.00 31.02
C LYS A 192 -10.60 5.77 29.57
N PRO A 193 -9.30 5.68 29.24
CA PRO A 193 -8.88 5.43 27.85
C PRO A 193 -9.50 4.14 27.27
N ILE A 194 -9.89 4.16 25.99
CA ILE A 194 -10.27 2.95 25.25
C ILE A 194 -8.98 2.34 24.69
N PRO A 195 -8.64 1.08 25.01
CA PRO A 195 -7.46 0.44 24.45
C PRO A 195 -7.69 0.12 22.97
N ALA A 196 -6.89 0.71 22.09
CA ALA A 196 -6.92 0.46 20.64
C ALA A 196 -5.58 -0.14 20.20
N TYR A 197 -5.62 -1.17 19.35
CA TYR A 197 -4.41 -1.92 18.97
C TYR A 197 -3.68 -1.26 17.79
N ILE A 198 -3.16 -0.06 18.04
CA ILE A 198 -2.48 0.75 17.03
C ILE A 198 -1.53 1.79 17.64
N ASP A 199 -0.44 2.12 16.94
CA ASP A 199 0.47 3.18 17.36
C ASP A 199 -0.21 4.57 17.36
N PRO A 200 0.04 5.42 18.38
CA PRO A 200 -0.60 6.74 18.49
C PRO A 200 -0.39 7.64 17.27
N GLY A 201 0.78 7.58 16.62
CA GLY A 201 1.06 8.39 15.43
C GLY A 201 0.24 7.99 14.20
N ARG A 202 -0.06 6.70 14.05
CA ARG A 202 -0.98 6.20 13.01
C ARG A 202 -2.43 6.47 13.38
N GLN A 203 -2.78 6.22 14.65
CA GLN A 203 -4.12 6.41 15.17
C GLN A 203 -4.60 7.85 14.97
N SER A 204 -3.80 8.81 15.45
CA SER A 204 -4.13 10.23 15.37
C SER A 204 -4.27 10.71 13.93
N LEU A 205 -3.36 10.33 13.03
CA LEU A 205 -3.39 10.80 11.65
C LEU A 205 -4.65 10.35 10.90
N TRP A 206 -4.99 9.05 10.96
CA TRP A 206 -6.23 8.56 10.35
C TRP A 206 -7.46 9.04 11.11
N GLY A 207 -7.36 9.19 12.43
CA GLY A 207 -8.44 9.68 13.29
C GLY A 207 -8.85 11.13 13.05
N LEU A 208 -8.01 11.96 12.42
CA LEU A 208 -8.28 13.39 12.20
C LEU A 208 -9.65 13.66 11.57
N ILE A 209 -10.17 12.76 10.73
CA ILE A 209 -11.48 12.94 10.11
C ILE A 209 -12.62 12.97 11.14
N PHE A 210 -12.49 12.26 12.27
CA PHE A 210 -13.50 12.21 13.34
C PHE A 210 -13.57 13.49 14.19
N LEU A 211 -12.72 14.49 13.91
CA LEU A 211 -12.95 15.86 14.40
C LEU A 211 -14.17 16.52 13.71
N LEU A 212 -14.58 16.01 12.54
CA LEU A 212 -15.80 16.41 11.87
C LEU A 212 -16.99 15.64 12.46
N PRO A 213 -18.17 16.27 12.65
CA PRO A 213 -19.37 15.56 13.07
C PRO A 213 -19.93 14.69 11.93
N GLY A 214 -20.50 13.53 12.26
CA GLY A 214 -21.29 12.72 11.32
C GLY A 214 -20.48 12.08 10.18
N VAL A 215 -19.21 11.73 10.41
CA VAL A 215 -18.38 11.04 9.42
C VAL A 215 -19.01 9.71 9.03
N SER A 216 -19.26 9.51 7.73
CA SER A 216 -19.75 8.24 7.19
C SER A 216 -18.60 7.28 6.88
N ILE A 217 -18.90 5.98 6.76
CA ILE A 217 -17.91 4.97 6.33
C ILE A 217 -17.31 5.31 4.96
N GLN A 218 -18.11 5.87 4.04
CA GLN A 218 -17.63 6.31 2.73
C GLN A 218 -16.59 7.45 2.87
N ALA A 219 -16.84 8.42 3.75
CA ALA A 219 -15.92 9.51 4.02
C ALA A 219 -14.61 8.99 4.64
N MET A 220 -14.68 8.02 5.56
CA MET A 220 -13.51 7.37 6.14
C MET A 220 -12.66 6.63 5.09
N ARG A 221 -13.31 5.90 4.16
CA ARG A 221 -12.62 5.24 3.04
C ARG A 221 -11.93 6.26 2.11
N ALA A 222 -12.63 7.35 1.77
CA ALA A 222 -12.03 8.43 0.99
C ALA A 222 -10.81 9.04 1.70
N TRP A 223 -10.92 9.27 3.02
CA TRP A 223 -9.82 9.79 3.83
C TRP A 223 -8.62 8.85 3.85
N ASN A 224 -8.86 7.55 4.00
CA ASN A 224 -7.83 6.53 3.91
C ASN A 224 -7.04 6.63 2.60
N ASP A 225 -7.73 6.70 1.46
CA ASP A 225 -7.07 6.73 0.15
C ASP A 225 -6.36 8.07 -0.11
N ILE A 226 -6.92 9.17 0.38
CA ILE A 226 -6.27 10.49 0.37
C ILE A 226 -4.94 10.44 1.11
N LEU A 227 -4.90 9.82 2.30
CA LEU A 227 -3.69 9.72 3.12
C LEU A 227 -2.60 8.89 2.43
N PHE A 228 -2.94 7.87 1.64
CA PHE A 228 -1.94 7.11 0.88
C PHE A 228 -1.45 7.84 -0.38
N ILE A 229 -2.30 8.64 -1.04
CA ILE A 229 -1.97 9.24 -2.35
C ILE A 229 -1.36 10.63 -2.23
N VAL A 230 -2.04 11.55 -1.55
CA VAL A 230 -1.69 12.98 -1.57
C VAL A 230 -0.29 13.24 -0.98
N PRO A 231 0.09 12.63 0.16
CA PRO A 231 1.43 12.78 0.72
C PRO A 231 2.54 12.31 -0.22
N CYS A 232 2.33 11.25 -1.02
CA CYS A 232 3.33 10.85 -2.02
C CYS A 232 3.58 11.94 -3.07
N LEU A 233 2.51 12.61 -3.55
CA LEU A 233 2.62 13.74 -4.47
C LEU A 233 3.32 14.94 -3.82
N VAL A 234 2.98 15.24 -2.57
CA VAL A 234 3.63 16.33 -1.81
C VAL A 234 5.11 16.04 -1.60
N LEU A 235 5.50 14.80 -1.32
CA LEU A 235 6.90 14.41 -1.20
C LEU A 235 7.65 14.60 -2.53
N GLY A 236 7.08 14.13 -3.64
CA GLY A 236 7.63 14.38 -4.98
C GLY A 236 7.83 15.86 -5.26
N TRP A 237 6.85 16.70 -4.92
CA TRP A 237 6.94 18.16 -5.06
C TRP A 237 7.99 18.80 -4.13
N ALA A 238 8.14 18.29 -2.90
CA ALA A 238 9.14 18.77 -1.96
C ALA A 238 10.57 18.46 -2.43
N LEU A 239 10.78 17.27 -3.01
CA LEU A 239 12.08 16.78 -3.44
C LEU A 239 12.54 17.34 -4.79
N PHE A 240 11.71 17.27 -5.84
CA PHE A 240 12.11 17.53 -7.23
C PHE A 240 11.90 18.98 -7.65
N ARG A 241 12.72 19.89 -7.10
CA ARG A 241 12.56 21.34 -7.30
C ARG A 241 13.55 22.00 -8.25
N ALA A 242 14.30 21.28 -9.10
CA ALA A 242 15.11 21.92 -10.15
C ALA A 242 14.28 22.94 -10.97
N HIS A 243 14.75 24.18 -11.07
CA HIS A 243 14.08 25.27 -11.76
C HIS A 243 14.47 25.40 -13.24
N THR A 244 15.49 24.63 -13.66
CA THR A 244 16.05 24.66 -15.01
C THR A 244 15.18 23.95 -16.05
N VAL A 245 14.30 23.06 -15.61
CA VAL A 245 13.41 22.27 -16.48
C VAL A 245 12.00 22.84 -16.55
N GLY A 246 11.32 22.61 -17.68
CA GLY A 246 9.94 23.06 -17.88
C GLY A 246 8.92 22.38 -16.95
N ASN A 247 7.80 23.05 -16.70
CA ASN A 247 6.74 22.59 -15.79
C ASN A 247 6.21 21.18 -16.11
N GLU A 248 6.13 20.81 -17.38
CA GLU A 248 5.64 19.50 -17.79
C GLU A 248 6.49 18.35 -17.23
N LEU A 249 7.82 18.44 -17.32
CA LEU A 249 8.71 17.40 -16.80
C LEU A 249 8.71 17.39 -15.26
N ARG A 250 8.62 18.57 -14.64
CA ARG A 250 8.52 18.68 -13.18
C ARG A 250 7.25 18.01 -12.65
N ILE A 251 6.10 18.29 -13.25
CA ILE A 251 4.82 17.64 -12.94
C ILE A 251 4.92 16.13 -13.19
N ALA A 252 5.56 15.72 -14.30
CA ALA A 252 5.72 14.32 -14.62
C ALA A 252 6.50 13.54 -13.54
N VAL A 253 7.59 14.11 -13.02
CA VAL A 253 8.39 13.48 -11.96
C VAL A 253 7.65 13.47 -10.61
N ILE A 254 6.80 14.45 -10.32
CA ILE A 254 5.93 14.46 -9.12
C ILE A 254 4.96 13.28 -9.17
N PHE A 255 4.23 13.11 -10.28
CA PHE A 255 3.30 11.98 -10.43
C PHE A 255 4.04 10.65 -10.52
N TRP A 256 5.20 10.59 -11.17
CA TRP A 256 6.03 9.39 -11.16
C TRP A 256 6.52 9.03 -9.75
N SER A 257 6.86 10.01 -8.90
CA SER A 257 7.24 9.75 -7.50
C SER A 257 6.10 9.08 -6.74
N MET A 258 4.85 9.51 -6.97
CA MET A 258 3.66 8.84 -6.43
C MET A 258 3.56 7.40 -6.93
N LEU A 259 3.66 7.15 -8.24
CA LEU A 259 3.62 5.80 -8.80
C LEU A 259 4.74 4.92 -8.22
N PHE A 260 5.96 5.44 -8.12
CA PHE A 260 7.12 4.74 -7.61
C PHE A 260 6.95 4.33 -6.15
N LEU A 261 6.47 5.25 -5.30
CA LEU A 261 6.27 5.00 -3.87
C LEU A 261 5.12 4.04 -3.61
N LEU A 262 4.02 4.10 -4.38
CA LEU A 262 2.86 3.21 -4.23
C LEU A 262 3.16 1.74 -4.60
N GLN A 263 4.34 1.43 -5.15
CA GLN A 263 4.80 0.04 -5.33
C GLN A 263 5.07 -0.65 -3.98
N GLY A 264 5.46 0.12 -2.97
CA GLY A 264 5.41 -0.31 -1.58
C GLY A 264 4.13 0.26 -0.95
N PRO A 265 3.32 -0.51 -0.20
CA PRO A 265 2.28 0.08 0.64
C PRO A 265 2.93 0.82 1.82
N ILE A 266 3.52 1.99 1.53
CA ILE A 266 4.24 2.84 2.48
C ILE A 266 3.20 3.64 3.25
N TYR A 267 3.19 3.48 4.56
CA TYR A 267 2.29 4.25 5.41
C TYR A 267 2.67 5.72 5.47
N THR A 268 1.63 6.55 5.47
CA THR A 268 1.71 8.00 5.42
C THR A 268 2.59 8.67 6.48
N PRO A 269 2.67 8.24 7.75
CA PRO A 269 3.48 8.95 8.73
C PRO A 269 4.97 8.97 8.40
N LEU A 270 5.49 7.90 7.78
CA LEU A 270 6.86 7.86 7.29
C LEU A 270 7.05 8.84 6.11
N ILE A 271 6.06 8.94 5.22
CA ILE A 271 6.06 9.90 4.10
C ILE A 271 5.99 11.34 4.62
N LEU A 272 5.17 11.62 5.63
CA LEU A 272 5.10 12.95 6.27
C LEU A 272 6.44 13.30 6.93
N SER A 273 7.08 12.34 7.59
CA SER A 273 8.43 12.50 8.14
C SER A 273 9.43 12.83 7.02
N ALA A 274 9.37 12.11 5.90
CA ALA A 274 10.19 12.39 4.73
C ALA A 274 9.91 13.76 4.09
N ILE A 275 8.64 14.21 4.03
CA ILE A 275 8.26 15.55 3.57
C ILE A 275 8.90 16.60 4.48
N LEU A 276 8.82 16.42 5.79
CA LEU A 276 9.40 17.36 6.76
C LEU A 276 10.92 17.48 6.57
N ILE A 277 11.63 16.34 6.38
CA ILE A 277 13.06 16.33 6.03
C ILE A 277 13.31 17.10 4.72
N ALA A 278 12.58 16.80 3.65
CA ALA A 278 12.77 17.43 2.34
C ALA A 278 12.53 18.96 2.37
N LEU A 279 11.52 19.41 3.11
CA LEU A 279 11.19 20.83 3.25
C LEU A 279 12.21 21.59 4.12
N THR A 280 12.54 21.05 5.30
CA THR A 280 13.45 21.71 6.26
C THR A 280 14.90 21.71 5.79
N HIS A 281 15.32 20.70 5.01
CA HIS A 281 16.64 20.65 4.40
C HIS A 281 16.97 21.92 3.60
N ARG A 282 15.98 22.60 3.01
CA ARG A 282 16.17 23.85 2.26
C ARG A 282 16.47 25.06 3.13
N GLY A 283 16.06 25.05 4.40
CA GLY A 283 16.31 26.12 5.37
C GLY A 283 17.69 26.06 6.05
N PRO A 284 18.04 27.01 6.91
CA PRO A 284 19.34 27.00 7.62
C PRO A 284 19.54 25.68 8.40
N ASN A 285 20.80 25.29 8.65
CA ASN A 285 21.13 23.98 9.24
C ASN A 285 20.43 23.70 10.58
N TRP A 286 20.16 24.73 11.39
CA TRP A 286 19.41 24.56 12.64
C TRP A 286 17.96 24.13 12.40
N LEU A 287 17.30 24.67 11.36
CA LEU A 287 15.93 24.30 11.00
C LEU A 287 15.90 22.88 10.43
N PHE A 288 16.93 22.51 9.66
CA PHE A 288 17.08 21.14 9.18
C PHE A 288 17.31 20.15 10.33
N GLY A 289 18.14 20.49 11.30
CA GLY A 289 18.34 19.70 12.52
C GLY A 289 17.04 19.54 13.33
N LEU A 290 16.31 20.63 13.55
CA LEU A 290 15.02 20.61 14.25
C LEU A 290 13.98 19.77 13.51
N GLY A 291 13.86 19.96 12.19
CA GLY A 291 13.00 19.14 11.34
C GLY A 291 13.35 17.65 11.41
N THR A 292 14.64 17.32 11.53
CA THR A 292 15.11 15.95 11.68
C THR A 292 14.74 15.36 13.03
N ILE A 293 14.88 16.11 14.13
CA ILE A 293 14.42 15.69 15.47
C ILE A 293 12.93 15.35 15.44
N VAL A 294 12.10 16.27 14.93
CA VAL A 294 10.64 16.12 14.90
C VAL A 294 10.21 14.96 14.00
N ALA A 295 10.84 14.82 12.83
CA ALA A 295 10.55 13.71 11.91
C ALA A 295 10.90 12.35 12.53
N SER A 296 12.07 12.23 13.16
CA SER A 296 12.49 10.98 13.81
C SER A 296 11.61 10.61 14.99
N TYR A 297 11.21 11.60 15.82
CA TYR A 297 10.23 11.41 16.90
C TYR A 297 8.88 10.90 16.36
N TYR A 298 8.36 11.56 15.32
CA TYR A 298 7.06 11.20 14.76
C TYR A 298 7.06 9.82 14.11
N ALA A 299 8.14 9.45 13.44
CA ALA A 299 8.27 8.14 12.82
C ALA A 299 8.24 7.00 13.84
N ILE A 300 9.03 7.09 14.93
CA ILE A 300 9.03 6.05 15.97
C ILE A 300 7.69 5.98 16.72
N MET A 301 7.05 7.12 16.99
CA MET A 301 5.71 7.22 17.58
C MET A 301 4.63 6.60 16.68
N SER A 302 4.89 6.50 15.38
CA SER A 302 3.95 5.94 14.40
C SER A 302 4.21 4.47 14.10
N ARG A 303 5.45 4.01 14.21
CA ARG A 303 5.86 2.61 14.09
C ARG A 303 7.32 2.43 14.53
N SER A 304 7.55 1.53 15.47
CA SER A 304 8.90 1.25 16.02
C SER A 304 9.94 0.87 14.95
N THR A 305 9.55 0.14 13.91
CA THR A 305 10.46 -0.29 12.82
C THR A 305 11.01 0.87 11.98
N TRP A 306 10.46 2.09 12.09
CA TRP A 306 10.93 3.26 11.34
C TRP A 306 11.95 4.13 12.09
N ILE A 307 12.42 3.68 13.24
CA ILE A 307 13.31 4.44 14.12
C ILE A 307 14.50 5.12 13.43
N LEU A 308 15.11 4.51 12.41
CA LEU A 308 16.23 5.10 11.68
C LEU A 308 15.83 5.81 10.39
N GLY A 309 14.59 5.66 9.91
CA GLY A 309 14.16 6.13 8.59
C GLY A 309 14.45 7.62 8.35
N PRO A 310 13.83 8.55 9.10
CA PRO A 310 14.02 9.98 8.89
C PRO A 310 15.46 10.45 9.10
N THR A 311 16.15 9.89 10.10
CA THR A 311 17.58 10.12 10.34
C THR A 311 18.40 9.79 9.09
N THR A 312 18.16 8.62 8.50
CA THR A 312 18.86 8.19 7.29
C THR A 312 18.53 9.07 6.08
N PHE A 313 17.26 9.47 5.89
CA PHE A 313 16.87 10.38 4.82
C PHE A 313 17.58 11.74 4.92
N ALA A 314 17.65 12.29 6.14
CA ALA A 314 18.32 13.55 6.41
C ALA A 314 19.83 13.47 6.18
N VAL A 315 20.47 12.39 6.63
CA VAL A 315 21.90 12.11 6.39
C VAL A 315 22.18 12.01 4.88
N LEU A 316 21.33 11.32 4.11
CA LEU A 316 21.50 11.21 2.65
C LEU A 316 21.49 12.59 1.98
N LEU A 317 20.55 13.48 2.30
CA LEU A 317 20.56 14.84 1.76
C LEU A 317 21.77 15.65 2.22
N ALA A 318 22.16 15.54 3.49
CA ALA A 318 23.33 16.25 4.02
C ALA A 318 24.64 15.82 3.32
N ILE A 319 24.71 14.57 2.85
CA ILE A 319 25.84 14.03 2.08
C ILE A 319 25.77 14.47 0.61
N LEU A 320 24.60 14.35 -0.03
CA LEU A 320 24.45 14.42 -1.49
C LEU A 320 24.01 15.80 -2.03
N ASP A 321 23.15 16.53 -1.31
CA ASP A 321 22.56 17.80 -1.75
C ASP A 321 23.18 18.97 -0.95
N ARG A 322 24.34 19.45 -1.42
CA ARG A 322 25.11 20.50 -0.74
C ARG A 322 24.73 21.88 -1.25
N LYS A 323 24.36 22.76 -0.31
CA LYS A 323 24.00 24.16 -0.57
C LYS A 323 25.16 25.05 -1.01
N ASP A 324 26.36 24.77 -0.50
CA ASP A 324 27.55 25.55 -0.81
C ASP A 324 28.38 24.84 -1.89
N SER A 325 28.61 25.55 -3.00
CA SER A 325 29.46 25.13 -4.13
C SER A 325 30.93 24.96 -3.76
N ASN A 326 31.35 25.46 -2.59
CA ASN A 326 32.70 25.27 -2.09
C ASN A 326 32.89 23.79 -1.71
N GLN A 327 33.53 23.06 -2.62
CA GLN A 327 33.93 21.67 -2.45
C GLN A 327 34.92 21.53 -1.28
N LEU A 328 34.41 21.46 -0.06
CA LEU A 328 35.18 20.92 1.06
C LEU A 328 35.65 19.52 0.65
N LYS A 329 36.93 19.20 0.88
CA LYS A 329 37.52 17.89 0.57
C LYS A 329 37.65 17.04 1.84
N GLY A 330 37.56 15.73 1.70
CA GLY A 330 37.80 14.75 2.78
C GLY A 330 36.79 14.81 3.94
N TRP A 331 37.20 14.45 5.15
CA TRP A 331 36.34 14.30 6.34
C TRP A 331 35.50 15.54 6.72
N ARG A 332 35.94 16.74 6.32
CA ARG A 332 35.18 17.98 6.52
C ARG A 332 33.87 17.99 5.75
N THR A 333 33.69 17.11 4.76
CA THR A 333 32.41 16.94 4.06
C THR A 333 31.35 16.22 4.89
N LEU A 334 31.75 15.44 5.90
CA LEU A 334 30.83 14.61 6.67
C LEU A 334 30.30 15.30 7.91
N ARG A 335 30.93 16.40 8.36
CA ARG A 335 30.50 17.13 9.57
C ARG A 335 29.02 17.50 9.58
N PRO A 336 28.43 18.10 8.52
CA PRO A 336 27.00 18.42 8.52
C PRO A 336 26.13 17.17 8.61
N ALA A 337 26.51 16.10 7.90
CA ALA A 337 25.79 14.83 7.93
C ALA A 337 25.83 14.16 9.31
N ILE A 338 26.98 14.19 9.99
CA ILE A 338 27.13 13.67 11.36
C ILE A 338 26.25 14.47 12.33
N LEU A 339 26.30 15.81 12.28
CA LEU A 339 25.50 16.66 13.17
C LEU A 339 24.00 16.46 12.95
N ILE A 340 23.56 16.35 11.70
CA ILE A 340 22.16 16.06 11.36
C ILE A 340 21.78 14.63 11.79
N GLY A 341 22.67 13.66 11.65
CA GLY A 341 22.48 12.29 12.16
C GLY A 341 22.28 12.27 13.68
N LEU A 342 23.09 13.04 14.43
CA LEU A 342 22.93 13.19 15.87
C LEU A 342 21.58 13.85 16.23
N CYS A 343 21.10 14.82 15.45
CA CYS A 343 19.77 15.40 15.63
C CYS A 343 18.67 14.33 15.45
N GLY A 344 18.77 13.48 14.43
CA GLY A 344 17.82 12.39 14.24
C GLY A 344 17.82 11.38 15.39
N LEU A 345 18.99 10.98 15.88
CA LEU A 345 19.11 10.11 17.06
C LEU A 345 18.56 10.77 18.32
N LEU A 346 18.74 12.09 18.49
CA LEU A 346 18.15 12.82 19.60
C LEU A 346 16.61 12.76 19.57
N GLY A 347 15.98 12.92 18.40
CA GLY A 347 14.52 12.79 18.28
C GLY A 347 14.00 11.41 18.69
N VAL A 348 14.73 10.35 18.33
CA VAL A 348 14.46 8.99 18.78
C VAL A 348 14.58 8.86 20.30
N LEU A 349 15.69 9.34 20.88
CA LEU A 349 15.93 9.28 22.32
C LEU A 349 14.86 10.03 23.12
N VAL A 350 14.40 11.19 22.63
CA VAL A 350 13.34 11.98 23.27
C VAL A 350 12.04 11.17 23.36
N PHE A 351 11.66 10.44 22.31
CA PHE A 351 10.48 9.57 22.35
C PHE A 351 10.67 8.41 23.34
N LEU A 352 11.80 7.70 23.25
CA LEU A 352 12.07 6.54 24.11
C LEU A 352 12.15 6.90 25.60
N LYS A 353 12.54 8.15 25.92
CA LYS A 353 12.66 8.66 27.29
C LYS A 353 11.53 9.62 27.69
N GLN A 354 10.45 9.70 26.91
CA GLN A 354 9.38 10.67 27.14
C GLN A 354 8.75 10.58 28.53
N ASN A 355 8.56 9.36 29.06
CA ASN A 355 7.96 9.16 30.38
C ASN A 355 8.87 9.70 31.50
N GLU A 356 10.17 9.40 31.44
CA GLU A 356 11.18 9.92 32.37
C GLU A 356 11.28 11.45 32.29
N ILE A 357 11.21 12.02 31.09
CA ILE A 357 11.23 13.47 30.86
C ILE A 357 9.99 14.15 31.44
N LEU A 358 8.81 13.58 31.23
CA LEU A 358 7.55 14.12 31.77
C LEU A 358 7.54 14.07 33.31
N GLN A 359 8.04 12.98 33.89
CA GLN A 359 8.21 12.85 35.34
C GLN A 359 9.20 13.88 35.89
N PHE A 360 10.35 14.06 35.24
CA PHE A 360 11.37 15.02 35.65
C PHE A 360 10.90 16.48 35.56
N THR A 361 10.13 16.83 34.52
CA THR A 361 9.64 18.20 34.30
C THR A 361 8.46 18.60 35.17
N GLY A 362 7.89 17.67 35.95
CA GLY A 362 6.73 17.92 36.81
C GLY A 362 5.44 18.23 36.03
N ILE A 363 5.44 18.07 34.70
CA ILE A 363 4.26 18.27 33.85
C ILE A 363 3.39 17.04 34.02
N ARG A 364 2.33 17.14 34.84
CA ARG A 364 1.26 16.14 34.87
C ARG A 364 0.52 16.18 33.54
N SER A 365 0.92 15.28 32.65
CA SER A 365 0.17 14.91 31.47
C SER A 365 -1.21 14.39 31.91
N SER A 366 -2.29 15.05 31.48
CA SER A 366 -3.65 14.49 31.48
C SER A 366 -3.88 13.51 30.34
N THR A 367 -2.88 13.32 29.46
CA THR A 367 -2.87 12.18 28.55
C THR A 367 -2.46 10.96 29.37
N ALA A 368 -3.30 9.92 29.33
CA ALA A 368 -2.99 8.61 29.87
C ALA A 368 -1.55 8.23 29.49
N PRO A 369 -0.80 7.52 30.36
CA PRO A 369 0.53 7.05 30.01
C PRO A 369 0.47 6.43 28.62
N ILE A 370 1.45 6.79 27.79
CA ILE A 370 1.69 6.05 26.55
C ILE A 370 1.88 4.63 27.02
N VAL A 371 0.92 3.79 26.63
CA VAL A 371 0.93 2.37 26.92
C VAL A 371 2.27 1.86 26.38
N GLU A 372 3.30 1.79 27.26
CA GLU A 372 4.02 0.54 27.40
C GLU A 372 2.92 -0.50 27.46
N VAL A 373 3.07 -1.59 26.73
CA VAL A 373 2.19 -2.75 26.90
C VAL A 373 2.47 -3.31 28.31
N GLU A 374 2.22 -2.53 29.36
CA GLU A 374 1.61 -2.96 30.59
C GLU A 374 0.28 -3.51 30.12
N ALA A 375 0.19 -4.83 30.16
CA ALA A 375 -1.06 -5.56 30.13
C ALA A 375 -2.11 -4.70 30.84
N LEU A 376 -3.25 -4.50 30.18
CA LEU A 376 -4.44 -3.92 30.77
C LEU A 376 -4.54 -4.41 32.23
N PRO A 377 -4.75 -3.52 33.21
CA PRO A 377 -5.02 -3.99 34.56
C PRO A 377 -6.29 -4.81 34.48
N LEU A 378 -6.12 -6.14 34.54
CA LEU A 378 -7.18 -7.09 34.83
C LEU A 378 -7.88 -6.56 36.08
N VAL A 379 -9.20 -6.45 35.97
CA VAL A 379 -10.09 -5.93 37.00
C VAL A 379 -9.71 -6.52 38.35
N ALA A 380 -9.20 -5.67 39.23
CA ALA A 380 -9.10 -5.98 40.64
C ALA A 380 -10.52 -6.02 41.21
N ASP A 381 -11.06 -7.22 41.41
CA ASP A 381 -11.75 -7.53 42.66
C ASP A 381 -11.76 -9.04 42.95
N SER A 382 -11.45 -9.38 44.19
CA SER A 382 -11.50 -10.71 44.84
C SER A 382 -10.44 -11.78 44.48
N ALA A 383 -9.40 -11.80 45.33
CA ALA A 383 -8.79 -12.98 45.97
C ALA A 383 -8.49 -14.24 45.12
N THR A 384 -7.24 -14.36 44.67
CA THR A 384 -6.32 -15.48 45.02
C THR A 384 -4.91 -15.11 44.53
N ASP A 385 -3.95 -15.08 45.44
CA ASP A 385 -2.51 -14.99 45.16
C ASP A 385 -2.05 -16.27 44.44
N ASP A 386 -1.96 -16.23 43.10
CA ASP A 386 -1.00 -16.97 42.26
C ASP A 386 -1.43 -16.88 40.78
N ILE A 387 -1.17 -15.73 40.15
CA ILE A 387 -1.11 -15.63 38.69
C ILE A 387 0.24 -15.01 38.35
N THR A 388 1.13 -15.82 37.79
CA THR A 388 2.43 -15.39 37.26
C THR A 388 2.22 -14.24 36.29
N ALA A 389 2.79 -13.08 36.63
CA ALA A 389 2.78 -11.89 35.78
C ALA A 389 3.30 -12.26 34.38
N VAL A 390 2.51 -11.95 33.35
CA VAL A 390 2.97 -12.04 31.95
C VAL A 390 4.15 -11.08 31.81
N GLU A 391 5.36 -11.62 31.58
CA GLU A 391 6.57 -10.81 31.44
C GLU A 391 6.42 -9.85 30.27
N SER A 392 6.49 -8.55 30.55
CA SER A 392 6.52 -7.49 29.53
C SER A 392 7.76 -7.65 28.62
N PRO A 393 7.62 -7.42 27.31
CA PRO A 393 8.71 -7.66 26.36
C PRO A 393 9.92 -6.76 26.66
N PRO A 394 11.16 -7.27 26.50
CA PRO A 394 12.37 -6.51 26.77
C PRO A 394 12.49 -5.27 25.87
N SER A 395 13.12 -4.21 26.38
CA SER A 395 13.34 -2.97 25.64
C SER A 395 14.07 -3.21 24.31
N MET A 396 13.52 -2.68 23.21
CA MET A 396 13.97 -2.95 21.84
C MET A 396 15.47 -2.69 21.57
N PHE A 397 16.14 -1.85 22.37
CA PHE A 397 17.56 -1.48 22.18
C PHE A 397 18.53 -2.23 23.08
N THR A 398 18.06 -3.19 23.88
CA THR A 398 18.95 -4.11 24.58
C THR A 398 19.30 -5.29 23.67
N PRO A 399 20.47 -5.93 23.83
CA PRO A 399 20.78 -7.18 23.13
C PRO A 399 19.66 -8.22 23.28
N GLU A 400 19.03 -8.28 24.45
CA GLU A 400 17.90 -9.16 24.77
C GLU A 400 16.64 -8.78 23.99
N GLY A 401 16.31 -7.49 23.88
CA GLY A 401 15.19 -7.00 23.07
C GLY A 401 15.38 -7.27 21.59
N ILE A 402 16.57 -7.02 21.04
CA ILE A 402 16.89 -7.31 19.64
C ILE A 402 16.73 -8.81 19.36
N ARG A 403 17.25 -9.68 20.25
CA ARG A 403 17.09 -11.14 20.13
C ARG A 403 15.62 -11.54 20.24
N TYR A 404 14.90 -11.04 21.25
CA TYR A 404 13.47 -11.29 21.42
C TYR A 404 12.68 -10.96 20.16
N PHE A 405 12.82 -9.75 19.60
CA PHE A 405 12.08 -9.37 18.40
C PHE A 405 12.52 -10.15 17.14
N LEU A 406 13.78 -10.61 17.06
CA LEU A 406 14.25 -11.46 15.96
C LEU A 406 13.75 -12.90 16.07
N GLU A 407 13.64 -13.44 17.28
CA GLU A 407 13.28 -14.83 17.58
C GLU A 407 11.77 -15.03 17.80
N ARG A 408 10.99 -13.96 18.10
CA ARG A 408 9.53 -14.00 18.36
C ARG A 408 8.72 -14.67 17.25
N GLN A 409 9.22 -14.61 16.02
CA GLN A 409 8.52 -15.10 14.84
C GLN A 409 9.49 -15.86 13.91
N PRO A 410 9.08 -17.00 13.33
CA PRO A 410 9.94 -17.76 12.43
C PRO A 410 10.25 -17.00 11.14
N LEU A 411 11.45 -17.27 10.58
CA LEU A 411 11.90 -16.72 9.29
C LEU A 411 11.56 -17.69 8.15
N LEU A 412 10.67 -17.27 7.27
CA LEU A 412 10.18 -17.98 6.09
C LEU A 412 10.93 -17.51 4.84
N TRP A 413 12.14 -18.01 4.64
CA TRP A 413 13.03 -17.63 3.52
C TRP A 413 12.43 -17.87 2.13
N SER A 414 11.45 -18.76 2.01
CA SER A 414 10.68 -19.00 0.79
C SER A 414 9.99 -17.74 0.26
N ARG A 415 9.70 -16.75 1.12
CA ARG A 415 9.08 -15.45 0.74
C ARG A 415 9.94 -14.61 -0.20
N LEU A 416 11.26 -14.86 -0.25
CA LEU A 416 12.17 -14.13 -1.14
C LEU A 416 11.99 -14.51 -2.61
N LEU A 417 11.61 -15.76 -2.89
CA LEU A 417 11.43 -16.34 -4.22
C LEU A 417 9.93 -16.42 -4.58
N PRO A 418 9.57 -16.68 -5.85
CA PRO A 418 8.17 -16.85 -6.27
C PRO A 418 7.40 -17.82 -5.38
N ASN A 419 6.24 -17.38 -4.88
CA ASN A 419 5.40 -18.14 -3.95
C ASN A 419 3.93 -17.68 -4.05
N GLU A 420 3.01 -18.40 -3.41
CA GLU A 420 1.56 -18.11 -3.46
C GLU A 420 1.16 -16.79 -2.77
N ILE A 421 1.91 -16.34 -1.76
CA ILE A 421 1.61 -15.12 -0.99
C ILE A 421 1.95 -13.86 -1.81
N TYR A 422 3.12 -13.86 -2.45
CA TYR A 422 3.52 -12.85 -3.40
C TYR A 422 4.07 -13.53 -4.66
N PRO A 423 3.30 -13.60 -5.77
CA PRO A 423 3.62 -14.43 -6.94
C PRO A 423 5.02 -14.24 -7.53
N SER A 424 5.58 -13.03 -7.49
CA SER A 424 6.94 -12.78 -7.96
C SER A 424 8.02 -13.13 -6.92
N GLY A 425 7.67 -13.22 -5.64
CA GLY A 425 8.61 -13.15 -4.53
C GLY A 425 9.17 -11.74 -4.33
N ILE A 426 9.73 -11.51 -3.14
CA ILE A 426 10.25 -10.19 -2.77
C ILE A 426 11.42 -9.75 -3.67
N LEU A 427 12.33 -10.66 -4.04
CA LEU A 427 13.53 -10.29 -4.81
C LEU A 427 13.19 -9.82 -6.23
N LEU A 428 12.37 -10.59 -6.96
CA LEU A 428 11.97 -10.20 -8.31
C LEU A 428 11.03 -8.99 -8.29
N GLY A 429 10.08 -8.95 -7.36
CA GLY A 429 9.18 -7.80 -7.19
C GLY A 429 9.96 -6.51 -6.93
N LEU A 430 10.94 -6.56 -6.03
CA LEU A 430 11.84 -5.43 -5.77
C LEU A 430 12.66 -5.05 -7.00
N LEU A 431 13.28 -6.04 -7.67
CA LEU A 431 14.11 -5.80 -8.85
C LEU A 431 13.30 -5.05 -9.92
N LEU A 432 12.08 -5.49 -10.21
CA LEU A 432 11.19 -4.82 -11.15
C LEU A 432 10.84 -3.39 -10.70
N ALA A 433 10.62 -3.18 -9.39
CA ALA A 433 10.24 -1.89 -8.84
C ALA A 433 11.36 -0.83 -8.92
N VAL A 434 12.63 -1.22 -8.72
CA VAL A 434 13.75 -0.26 -8.63
C VAL A 434 14.72 -0.27 -9.80
N ALA A 435 14.78 -1.34 -10.60
CA ALA A 435 15.76 -1.45 -11.70
C ALA A 435 15.69 -0.27 -12.68
N PRO A 436 14.51 0.22 -13.15
CA PRO A 436 14.47 1.35 -14.08
C PRO A 436 15.12 2.61 -13.50
N LEU A 437 14.84 2.90 -12.22
CA LEU A 437 15.42 4.05 -11.53
C LEU A 437 16.93 3.86 -11.35
N LEU A 438 17.39 2.70 -10.88
CA LEU A 438 18.81 2.40 -10.71
C LEU A 438 19.59 2.52 -12.02
N ILE A 439 19.02 2.06 -13.14
CA ILE A 439 19.63 2.21 -14.47
C ILE A 439 19.79 3.69 -14.83
N VAL A 440 18.73 4.50 -14.65
CA VAL A 440 18.78 5.95 -14.95
C VAL A 440 19.84 6.65 -14.09
N LEU A 441 19.86 6.37 -12.78
CA LEU A 441 20.83 6.96 -11.84
C LEU A 441 22.26 6.57 -12.22
N THR A 442 22.50 5.29 -12.52
CA THR A 442 23.82 4.78 -12.90
C THR A 442 24.30 5.40 -14.20
N VAL A 443 23.46 5.42 -15.25
CA VAL A 443 23.83 5.99 -16.56
C VAL A 443 24.11 7.48 -16.45
N TRP A 444 23.33 8.23 -15.66
CA TRP A 444 23.63 9.64 -15.41
C TRP A 444 24.96 9.79 -14.67
N ARG A 445 25.18 9.03 -13.60
CA ARG A 445 26.38 9.13 -12.77
C ARG A 445 27.67 8.85 -13.54
N LEU A 446 27.64 7.89 -14.48
CA LEU A 446 28.75 7.57 -15.38
C LEU A 446 29.06 8.69 -16.39
N LYS A 447 28.09 9.56 -16.68
CA LYS A 447 28.24 10.71 -17.59
C LYS A 447 28.50 12.03 -16.87
N ALA A 448 28.15 12.11 -15.59
CA ALA A 448 28.39 13.29 -14.77
C ALA A 448 29.89 13.55 -14.64
N SER A 449 30.27 14.84 -14.56
CA SER A 449 31.67 15.26 -14.41
C SER A 449 32.32 14.60 -13.18
N PRO A 450 33.62 14.24 -13.24
CA PRO A 450 34.35 13.63 -12.11
C PRO A 450 34.50 14.53 -10.87
N SER A 451 33.91 15.73 -10.87
CA SER A 451 33.79 16.61 -9.69
C SER A 451 32.89 16.05 -8.57
N PHE A 452 32.18 14.94 -8.80
CA PHE A 452 31.46 14.20 -7.74
C PHE A 452 32.44 13.40 -6.87
N ASN A 453 32.37 13.58 -5.56
CA ASN A 453 33.23 12.87 -4.60
C ASN A 453 32.78 11.41 -4.48
N GLY A 454 33.56 10.47 -5.01
CA GLY A 454 33.25 9.03 -4.96
C GLY A 454 33.00 8.47 -3.55
N LEU A 455 33.50 9.14 -2.50
CA LEU A 455 33.17 8.80 -1.11
C LEU A 455 31.67 9.03 -0.79
N GLN A 456 31.06 10.09 -1.32
CA GLN A 456 29.64 10.38 -1.08
C GLN A 456 28.75 9.30 -1.73
N ASP A 457 29.07 8.93 -2.96
CA ASP A 457 28.36 7.87 -3.67
C ASP A 457 28.49 6.54 -2.93
N TRP A 458 29.70 6.19 -2.48
CA TRP A 458 29.95 4.97 -1.73
C TRP A 458 29.19 4.95 -0.39
N LEU A 459 29.20 6.03 0.38
CA LEU A 459 28.44 6.16 1.62
C LEU A 459 26.93 6.05 1.39
N SER A 460 26.41 6.71 0.34
CA SER A 460 24.99 6.59 -0.02
C SER A 460 24.62 5.16 -0.42
N GLY A 461 25.50 4.47 -1.15
CA GLY A 461 25.33 3.06 -1.50
C GLY A 461 25.32 2.14 -0.29
N LEU A 462 26.20 2.36 0.69
CA LEU A 462 26.19 1.60 1.95
C LEU A 462 24.90 1.82 2.75
N ILE A 463 24.42 3.06 2.83
CA ILE A 463 23.17 3.38 3.50
C ILE A 463 22.00 2.64 2.82
N LEU A 464 21.91 2.71 1.50
CA LEU A 464 20.87 2.01 0.74
C LEU A 464 20.96 0.49 0.93
N LEU A 465 22.16 -0.08 0.92
CA LEU A 465 22.37 -1.51 1.14
C LEU A 465 21.94 -1.94 2.56
N GLY A 466 22.22 -1.14 3.59
CA GLY A 466 21.80 -1.40 4.95
C GLY A 466 20.27 -1.40 5.10
N LEU A 467 19.60 -0.39 4.55
CA LEU A 467 18.12 -0.34 4.55
C LEU A 467 17.50 -1.50 3.77
N LEU A 468 18.10 -1.86 2.63
CA LEU A 468 17.67 -3.01 1.84
C LEU A 468 17.77 -4.30 2.66
N PHE A 469 18.92 -4.56 3.29
CA PHE A 469 19.15 -5.79 4.05
C PHE A 469 18.17 -5.94 5.22
N VAL A 470 17.98 -4.87 6.01
CA VAL A 470 17.00 -4.86 7.11
C VAL A 470 15.59 -5.14 6.59
N GLY A 471 15.19 -4.48 5.52
CA GLY A 471 13.86 -4.68 4.95
C GLY A 471 13.64 -6.10 4.38
N LEU A 472 14.67 -6.73 3.80
CA LEU A 472 14.61 -8.13 3.35
C LEU A 472 14.44 -9.11 4.53
N ILE A 473 15.14 -8.89 5.65
CA ILE A 473 14.97 -9.72 6.86
C ILE A 473 13.55 -9.60 7.41
N ILE A 474 12.99 -8.39 7.48
CA ILE A 474 11.62 -8.20 7.98
C ILE A 474 10.61 -8.84 7.02
N SER A 475 10.88 -8.81 5.71
CA SER A 475 9.99 -9.41 4.70
C SER A 475 9.85 -10.93 4.81
N VAL A 476 10.81 -11.62 5.43
CA VAL A 476 10.75 -13.09 5.60
C VAL A 476 10.12 -13.52 6.92
N LYS A 477 9.82 -12.61 7.86
CA LYS A 477 9.09 -12.98 9.09
C LYS A 477 7.65 -13.38 8.78
N ILE A 478 7.05 -14.27 9.59
CA ILE A 478 5.60 -14.54 9.56
C ILE A 478 4.81 -13.23 9.68
N GLY A 479 3.72 -13.08 8.94
CA GLY A 479 2.99 -11.81 8.75
C GLY A 479 3.60 -10.83 7.74
N GLY A 480 4.83 -11.07 7.26
CA GLY A 480 5.51 -10.29 6.20
C GLY A 480 5.40 -10.84 4.77
N GLY A 481 6.15 -10.27 3.83
CA GLY A 481 6.46 -10.91 2.55
C GLY A 481 5.35 -10.96 1.49
N SER A 482 4.17 -10.40 1.76
CA SER A 482 3.05 -10.33 0.81
C SER A 482 3.14 -9.19 -0.21
N ASN A 483 4.05 -8.25 0.01
CA ASN A 483 4.34 -7.13 -0.88
C ASN A 483 5.65 -6.46 -0.43
N LEU A 484 6.00 -5.31 -1.03
CA LEU A 484 7.23 -4.57 -0.75
C LEU A 484 7.14 -3.61 0.45
N HIS A 485 6.12 -3.73 1.33
CA HIS A 485 5.87 -2.83 2.47
C HIS A 485 7.10 -2.70 3.39
N ASN A 486 7.78 -3.80 3.68
CA ASN A 486 8.94 -3.78 4.57
C ASN A 486 10.20 -3.13 3.95
N LEU A 487 10.16 -2.77 2.66
CA LEU A 487 11.20 -2.03 1.96
C LEU A 487 10.91 -0.53 1.88
N ASP A 488 9.91 -0.04 2.62
CA ASP A 488 9.47 1.35 2.66
C ASP A 488 10.61 2.37 2.84
N MET A 489 11.46 2.18 3.84
CA MET A 489 12.61 3.05 4.09
C MET A 489 13.61 3.02 2.94
N PHE A 490 13.87 1.85 2.35
CA PHE A 490 14.78 1.73 1.20
C PHE A 490 14.24 2.46 -0.03
N LEU A 491 12.94 2.30 -0.34
CA LEU A 491 12.30 2.96 -1.48
C LEU A 491 12.32 4.49 -1.33
N ILE A 492 11.99 5.01 -0.14
CA ILE A 492 12.07 6.45 0.13
C ILE A 492 13.52 6.93 0.02
N ALA A 493 14.47 6.23 0.63
CA ALA A 493 15.89 6.60 0.55
C ALA A 493 16.41 6.64 -0.90
N LEU A 494 15.99 5.68 -1.74
CA LEU A 494 16.34 5.67 -3.16
C LEU A 494 15.74 6.87 -3.91
N LEU A 495 14.50 7.27 -3.57
CA LEU A 495 13.89 8.49 -4.11
C LEU A 495 14.66 9.76 -3.70
N PHE A 496 15.17 9.81 -2.47
CA PHE A 496 16.01 10.89 -1.98
C PHE A 496 17.33 11.00 -2.75
N VAL A 497 17.98 9.87 -3.04
CA VAL A 497 19.17 9.85 -3.91
C VAL A 497 18.84 10.37 -5.31
N ALA A 498 17.71 9.93 -5.88
CA ALA A 498 17.25 10.42 -7.17
C ALA A 498 16.97 11.93 -7.17
N ALA A 499 16.40 12.46 -6.09
CA ALA A 499 16.14 13.89 -5.92
C ALA A 499 17.42 14.72 -5.77
N ALA A 500 18.42 14.22 -5.04
CA ALA A 500 19.71 14.89 -4.94
C ALA A 500 20.42 14.96 -6.31
N TYR A 501 20.43 13.86 -7.06
CA TYR A 501 20.98 13.84 -8.42
C TYR A 501 20.18 14.74 -9.37
N TRP A 502 18.86 14.77 -9.23
CA TRP A 502 17.98 15.68 -9.97
C TRP A 502 18.38 17.14 -9.79
N ASN A 503 18.54 17.57 -8.53
CA ASN A 503 18.85 18.96 -8.19
C ASN A 503 20.29 19.39 -8.57
N THR A 504 21.19 18.44 -8.85
CA THR A 504 22.60 18.69 -9.18
C THR A 504 22.92 18.62 -10.69
N GLY A 505 21.90 18.46 -11.55
CA GLY A 505 22.03 18.54 -13.01
C GLY A 505 21.48 17.34 -13.79
N MET A 506 20.98 16.29 -13.11
CA MET A 506 20.29 15.20 -13.79
C MET A 506 18.99 15.68 -14.47
N ALA A 507 18.33 16.71 -13.93
CA ALA A 507 17.10 17.26 -14.51
C ALA A 507 17.28 17.71 -15.97
N ASP A 508 18.31 18.51 -16.26
CA ASP A 508 18.59 19.04 -17.59
C ASP A 508 19.00 17.93 -18.56
N TRP A 509 19.84 17.00 -18.09
CA TRP A 509 20.22 15.83 -18.84
C TRP A 509 19.00 14.99 -19.22
N LEU A 510 18.10 14.73 -18.27
CA LEU A 510 16.90 13.92 -18.49
C LEU A 510 15.94 14.60 -19.47
N GLN A 511 15.79 15.93 -19.39
CA GLN A 511 15.01 16.69 -20.37
C GLN A 511 15.55 16.50 -21.79
N GLY A 512 16.88 16.47 -21.97
CA GLY A 512 17.51 16.14 -23.24
C GLY A 512 17.25 14.70 -23.70
N ILE A 513 17.20 13.73 -22.79
CA ILE A 513 16.87 12.33 -23.10
C ILE A 513 15.42 12.19 -23.57
N VAL A 514 14.45 12.76 -22.84
CA VAL A 514 13.02 12.69 -23.15
C VAL A 514 12.70 13.26 -24.52
N ASN A 515 13.42 14.30 -24.95
CA ASN A 515 13.27 14.89 -26.28
C ASN A 515 14.05 14.14 -27.39
N SER A 516 14.82 13.11 -27.05
CA SER A 516 15.58 12.29 -27.99
C SER A 516 14.86 10.96 -28.30
N GLU A 517 15.45 10.12 -29.16
CA GLU A 517 15.00 8.72 -29.40
C GLU A 517 16.02 7.70 -28.86
N LYS A 518 16.69 8.01 -27.76
CA LYS A 518 17.70 7.13 -27.16
C LYS A 518 17.05 5.94 -26.44
N TRP A 519 17.80 4.83 -26.33
CA TRP A 519 17.35 3.60 -25.65
C TRP A 519 16.84 3.84 -24.23
N LEU A 520 17.40 4.85 -23.53
CA LEU A 520 17.03 5.19 -22.17
C LEU A 520 15.55 5.61 -22.04
N ASN A 521 14.93 6.09 -23.11
CA ASN A 521 13.50 6.36 -23.09
C ASN A 521 12.64 5.11 -22.87
N TRP A 522 13.08 3.92 -23.32
CA TRP A 522 12.41 2.67 -22.99
C TRP A 522 12.52 2.33 -21.51
N VAL A 523 13.63 2.67 -20.86
CA VAL A 523 13.79 2.55 -19.41
C VAL A 523 12.86 3.51 -18.68
N LEU A 524 12.70 4.74 -19.16
CA LEU A 524 11.73 5.69 -18.60
C LEU A 524 10.29 5.23 -18.79
N LEU A 525 9.97 4.59 -19.93
CA LEU A 525 8.66 4.00 -20.16
C LEU A 525 8.41 2.86 -19.16
N ALA A 526 9.41 2.00 -18.93
CA ALA A 526 9.35 0.95 -17.92
C ALA A 526 9.19 1.53 -16.50
N ALA A 527 9.90 2.61 -16.17
CA ALA A 527 9.78 3.30 -14.87
C ALA A 527 8.37 3.85 -14.57
N VAL A 528 7.57 4.08 -15.61
CA VAL A 528 6.18 4.56 -15.51
C VAL A 528 5.17 3.42 -15.54
N ILE A 529 5.40 2.40 -16.38
CA ILE A 529 4.43 1.31 -16.58
C ILE A 529 4.58 0.20 -15.53
N LEU A 530 5.81 -0.19 -15.17
CA LEU A 530 6.03 -1.31 -14.24
C LEU A 530 5.32 -1.16 -12.89
N PRO A 531 5.26 0.04 -12.26
CA PRO A 531 4.54 0.23 -11.00
C PRO A 531 3.06 -0.19 -11.03
N VAL A 532 2.42 -0.09 -12.19
CA VAL A 532 0.99 -0.34 -12.36
C VAL A 532 0.68 -1.59 -13.17
N ALA A 533 1.67 -2.16 -13.86
CA ALA A 533 1.47 -3.22 -14.85
C ALA A 533 0.79 -4.46 -14.26
N ALA A 534 1.26 -4.95 -13.12
CA ALA A 534 0.66 -6.13 -12.46
C ALA A 534 -0.83 -5.89 -12.16
N SER A 535 -1.14 -4.75 -11.53
CA SER A 535 -2.52 -4.37 -11.21
C SER A 535 -3.38 -4.18 -12.45
N MET A 536 -2.89 -3.52 -13.50
CA MET A 536 -3.64 -3.36 -14.76
C MET A 536 -4.01 -4.72 -15.39
N LEU A 537 -3.11 -5.70 -15.29
CA LEU A 537 -3.28 -7.02 -15.89
C LEU A 537 -4.12 -7.97 -15.05
N THR A 538 -4.26 -7.74 -13.73
CA THR A 538 -5.01 -8.64 -12.83
C THR A 538 -6.27 -8.02 -12.25
N VAL A 539 -6.46 -6.70 -12.34
CA VAL A 539 -7.59 -6.05 -11.67
C VAL A 539 -8.93 -6.51 -12.25
N GLU A 540 -9.88 -6.72 -11.36
CA GLU A 540 -11.26 -7.01 -11.69
C GLU A 540 -12.19 -6.02 -10.96
N PRO A 541 -13.40 -5.79 -11.48
CA PRO A 541 -14.41 -5.03 -10.78
C PRO A 541 -14.72 -5.68 -9.44
N LYS A 542 -14.71 -4.87 -8.38
CA LYS A 542 -15.05 -5.37 -7.06
C LYS A 542 -16.51 -5.83 -7.05
N LYS A 543 -16.73 -7.04 -6.55
CA LYS A 543 -18.05 -7.65 -6.45
C LYS A 543 -18.55 -7.45 -5.03
N TYR A 544 -19.53 -6.58 -4.89
CA TYR A 544 -20.33 -6.47 -3.67
C TYR A 544 -21.58 -7.34 -3.81
N PRO A 545 -22.12 -7.85 -2.69
CA PRO A 545 -23.44 -8.47 -2.68
C PRO A 545 -24.48 -7.49 -3.23
N ALA A 546 -25.62 -8.01 -3.70
CA ALA A 546 -26.72 -7.16 -4.14
C ALA A 546 -27.18 -6.26 -2.98
N ALA A 547 -27.51 -5.01 -3.25
CA ALA A 547 -27.87 -4.03 -2.22
C ALA A 547 -29.02 -4.52 -1.32
N GLU A 548 -29.99 -5.25 -1.88
CA GLU A 548 -31.10 -5.88 -1.14
C GLU A 548 -30.60 -6.95 -0.16
N LYS A 549 -29.65 -7.81 -0.59
CA LYS A 549 -29.05 -8.84 0.25
C LYS A 549 -28.24 -8.23 1.39
N THR A 550 -27.41 -7.23 1.11
CA THR A 550 -26.65 -6.53 2.14
C THR A 550 -27.57 -5.81 3.14
N ALA A 551 -28.67 -5.24 2.67
CA ALA A 551 -29.66 -4.61 3.55
C ALA A 551 -30.35 -5.65 4.46
N ASP A 552 -30.69 -6.83 3.92
CA ASP A 552 -31.23 -7.93 4.70
C ASP A 552 -30.22 -8.42 5.75
N SER A 553 -28.98 -8.72 5.35
CA SER A 553 -27.91 -9.14 6.26
C SER A 553 -27.66 -8.13 7.37
N LEU A 554 -27.62 -6.83 7.05
CA LEU A 554 -27.49 -5.78 8.07
C LEU A 554 -28.68 -5.75 9.02
N ALA A 555 -29.91 -5.88 8.52
CA ALA A 555 -31.10 -5.94 9.36
C ALA A 555 -31.12 -7.17 10.28
N GLN A 556 -30.57 -8.30 9.83
CA GLN A 556 -30.44 -9.50 10.66
C GLN A 556 -29.41 -9.28 11.78
N VAL A 557 -28.25 -8.69 11.47
CA VAL A 557 -27.23 -8.32 12.47
C VAL A 557 -27.81 -7.34 13.50
N GLN A 558 -28.53 -6.30 13.07
CA GLN A 558 -29.20 -5.36 13.96
C GLN A 558 -30.20 -6.05 14.89
N ARG A 559 -31.04 -6.95 14.35
CA ARG A 559 -32.00 -7.73 15.13
C ARG A 559 -31.33 -8.64 16.15
N ALA A 560 -30.23 -9.29 15.78
CA ALA A 560 -29.46 -10.13 16.70
C ALA A 560 -28.85 -9.29 17.84
N VAL A 561 -28.18 -8.18 17.52
CA VAL A 561 -27.62 -7.27 18.54
C VAL A 561 -28.71 -6.78 19.49
N GLU A 562 -29.88 -6.43 18.98
CA GLU A 562 -31.02 -6.00 19.81
C GLU A 562 -31.60 -7.15 20.67
N THR A 563 -31.65 -8.37 20.13
CA THR A 563 -32.19 -9.54 20.84
C THR A 563 -31.30 -9.96 22.02
N TYR A 564 -29.98 -9.88 21.84
CA TYR A 564 -29.00 -10.31 22.85
C TYR A 564 -28.47 -9.14 23.70
N ARG A 565 -29.06 -7.94 23.60
CA ARG A 565 -28.59 -6.70 24.23
C ARG A 565 -28.46 -6.72 25.76
N GLU A 566 -29.15 -7.63 26.44
CA GLU A 566 -29.12 -7.76 27.91
C GLU A 566 -27.84 -8.45 28.39
N GLY A 567 -27.13 -9.18 27.52
CA GLY A 567 -25.83 -9.77 27.80
C GLY A 567 -24.67 -9.00 27.18
N GLU A 568 -23.45 -9.45 27.47
CA GLU A 568 -22.25 -8.91 26.83
C GLU A 568 -22.18 -9.36 25.37
N ILE A 569 -21.89 -8.43 24.46
CA ILE A 569 -21.76 -8.70 23.01
C ILE A 569 -20.35 -8.36 22.56
N LEU A 570 -19.62 -9.37 22.08
CA LEU A 570 -18.26 -9.20 21.60
C LEU A 570 -18.25 -8.93 20.10
N PHE A 571 -17.81 -7.74 19.70
CA PHE A 571 -17.39 -7.48 18.32
C PHE A 571 -15.91 -7.84 18.17
N MET A 572 -15.62 -9.10 17.82
CA MET A 572 -14.26 -9.56 17.52
C MET A 572 -13.77 -8.95 16.20
N ASP A 573 -14.67 -8.89 15.21
CA ASP A 573 -14.51 -8.19 13.93
C ASP A 573 -15.74 -7.28 13.68
N GLN A 574 -15.74 -6.57 12.56
CA GLN A 574 -16.85 -5.69 12.13
C GLN A 574 -17.13 -4.52 13.09
N ARG A 575 -16.13 -4.05 13.86
CA ARG A 575 -16.30 -2.95 14.84
C ARG A 575 -16.70 -1.61 14.23
N GLN A 576 -16.47 -1.40 12.94
CA GLN A 576 -16.94 -0.22 12.23
C GLN A 576 -18.48 -0.10 12.23
N LEU A 577 -19.20 -1.20 12.42
CA LEU A 577 -20.66 -1.17 12.60
C LEU A 577 -21.07 -0.34 13.83
N LEU A 578 -20.28 -0.42 14.91
CA LEU A 578 -20.44 0.44 16.10
C LEU A 578 -20.03 1.87 15.79
N THR A 579 -18.86 2.07 15.17
CA THR A 579 -18.29 3.39 14.85
C THR A 579 -19.24 4.26 14.04
N PHE A 580 -19.86 3.69 13.02
CA PHE A 580 -20.71 4.42 12.07
C PHE A 580 -22.20 4.32 12.38
N GLY A 581 -22.58 3.74 13.53
CA GLY A 581 -23.97 3.66 13.97
C GLY A 581 -24.86 2.76 13.12
N PHE A 582 -24.29 1.70 12.53
CA PHE A 582 -25.04 0.70 11.78
C PHE A 582 -25.76 -0.31 12.69
N VAL A 583 -25.38 -0.41 13.96
CA VAL A 583 -26.05 -1.22 14.98
C VAL A 583 -26.44 -0.35 16.19
N PRO A 584 -27.38 -0.79 17.04
CA PRO A 584 -27.70 -0.09 18.28
C PRO A 584 -26.46 0.17 19.15
N LYS A 585 -26.49 1.24 19.94
CA LYS A 585 -25.44 1.49 20.94
C LYS A 585 -25.52 0.43 22.04
N ILE A 586 -24.40 -0.25 22.25
CA ILE A 586 -24.21 -1.27 23.27
C ILE A 586 -22.89 -1.01 24.02
N PRO A 587 -22.73 -1.50 25.26
CA PRO A 587 -21.47 -1.44 25.98
C PRO A 587 -20.32 -2.00 25.15
N LEU A 588 -19.25 -1.22 24.98
CA LEU A 588 -18.09 -1.63 24.20
C LEU A 588 -17.21 -2.61 24.97
N ILE A 589 -16.96 -3.78 24.39
CA ILE A 589 -15.91 -4.72 24.82
C ILE A 589 -14.70 -4.51 23.90
N ALA A 590 -13.61 -3.98 24.45
CA ALA A 590 -12.40 -3.66 23.68
C ALA A 590 -11.49 -4.90 23.47
N ASP A 591 -11.61 -5.90 24.35
CA ASP A 591 -10.84 -7.15 24.34
C ASP A 591 -11.04 -7.95 23.06
N TYR A 592 -10.14 -8.92 22.82
CA TYR A 592 -10.23 -9.91 21.74
C TYR A 592 -10.44 -9.29 20.35
N GLU A 593 -9.74 -8.20 20.07
CA GLU A 593 -9.69 -7.59 18.75
C GLU A 593 -8.94 -8.51 17.78
N LYS A 594 -9.54 -8.79 16.62
CA LYS A 594 -9.00 -9.72 15.62
C LYS A 594 -7.52 -9.54 15.27
N LYS A 595 -7.03 -8.31 15.02
CA LYS A 595 -5.63 -8.10 14.63
C LYS A 595 -4.68 -8.34 15.78
N TRP A 596 -5.08 -8.00 17.00
CA TRP A 596 -4.29 -8.32 18.18
C TRP A 596 -4.24 -9.84 18.41
N MET A 597 -5.40 -10.51 18.38
CA MET A 597 -5.45 -11.97 18.46
C MET A 597 -4.59 -12.62 17.38
N MET A 598 -4.59 -12.07 16.15
CA MET A 598 -3.76 -12.56 15.06
C MET A 598 -2.26 -12.39 15.35
N ASP A 599 -1.82 -11.25 15.90
CA ASP A 599 -0.40 -11.02 16.23
C ASP A 599 0.08 -11.99 17.31
N GLU A 600 -0.72 -12.21 18.35
CA GLU A 600 -0.39 -13.15 19.44
C GLU A 600 -0.48 -14.61 18.96
N ALA A 601 -1.43 -14.95 18.08
CA ALA A 601 -1.48 -16.26 17.44
C ALA A 601 -0.23 -16.53 16.58
N MET A 602 0.21 -15.56 15.78
CA MET A 602 1.43 -15.65 14.97
C MET A 602 2.71 -15.77 15.80
N ALA A 603 2.70 -15.31 17.05
CA ALA A 603 3.78 -15.49 18.02
C ALA A 603 3.66 -16.82 18.81
N ASP A 604 2.63 -17.63 18.54
CA ASP A 604 2.27 -18.86 19.28
C ASP A 604 2.18 -18.63 20.81
N HIS A 605 1.66 -17.47 21.20
CA HIS A 605 1.69 -16.94 22.57
C HIS A 605 0.53 -17.47 23.42
N GLY A 606 0.55 -18.77 23.75
CA GLY A 606 -0.57 -19.45 24.41
C GLY A 606 -1.05 -18.83 25.72
N ALA A 607 -0.13 -18.33 26.56
CA ALA A 607 -0.47 -17.68 27.83
C ALA A 607 -1.37 -16.45 27.66
N TRP A 608 -1.28 -15.74 26.52
CA TRP A 608 -2.15 -14.60 26.22
C TRP A 608 -3.60 -15.03 25.99
N PHE A 609 -3.82 -16.25 25.49
CA PHE A 609 -5.15 -16.79 25.20
C PHE A 609 -5.84 -17.43 26.41
N GLU A 610 -5.15 -17.66 27.54
CA GLU A 610 -5.77 -18.29 28.72
C GLU A 610 -7.02 -17.53 29.24
N PRO A 611 -7.00 -16.18 29.38
CA PRO A 611 -8.21 -15.43 29.75
C PRO A 611 -9.31 -15.57 28.70
N TYR A 612 -8.95 -15.57 27.41
CA TYR A 612 -9.90 -15.77 26.31
C TYR A 612 -10.62 -17.12 26.42
N LEU A 613 -9.85 -18.19 26.66
CA LEU A 613 -10.38 -19.54 26.84
C LEU A 613 -11.32 -19.64 28.05
N ALA A 614 -10.98 -18.97 29.16
CA ALA A 614 -11.83 -18.92 30.34
C ALA A 614 -13.17 -18.19 30.08
N ASP A 615 -13.14 -17.06 29.37
CA ASP A 615 -14.32 -16.30 28.98
C ASP A 615 -15.22 -17.09 28.03
N LEU A 616 -14.61 -17.86 27.11
CA LEU A 616 -15.35 -18.76 26.24
C LEU A 616 -16.01 -19.90 27.04
N ARG A 617 -15.28 -20.58 27.92
CA ARG A 617 -15.78 -21.69 28.77
C ARG A 617 -16.96 -21.30 29.65
N THR A 618 -16.94 -20.06 30.16
CA THR A 618 -17.98 -19.54 31.03
C THR A 618 -19.16 -18.93 30.27
N HIS A 619 -19.14 -18.99 28.93
CA HIS A 619 -20.14 -18.38 28.06
C HIS A 619 -20.40 -16.89 28.38
N ARG A 620 -19.32 -16.14 28.66
CA ARG A 620 -19.38 -14.72 29.02
C ARG A 620 -20.19 -13.89 28.01
N PHE A 621 -19.99 -14.16 26.71
CA PHE A 621 -20.64 -13.42 25.65
C PHE A 621 -21.99 -14.05 25.30
N SER A 622 -23.03 -13.23 25.26
CA SER A 622 -24.35 -13.64 24.75
C SER A 622 -24.39 -13.72 23.23
N LEU A 623 -23.55 -12.92 22.56
CA LEU A 623 -23.38 -12.88 21.10
C LEU A 623 -21.94 -12.50 20.76
N ILE A 624 -21.33 -13.21 19.82
CA ILE A 624 -20.05 -12.84 19.20
C ILE A 624 -20.29 -12.50 17.74
N VAL A 625 -19.81 -11.33 17.30
CA VAL A 625 -19.81 -10.87 15.91
C VAL A 625 -18.38 -10.98 15.38
N SER A 626 -18.19 -11.82 14.36
CA SER A 626 -16.87 -12.09 13.76
C SER A 626 -16.98 -12.19 12.24
N GLU A 627 -15.83 -12.31 11.56
CA GLU A 627 -15.83 -12.93 10.24
C GLU A 627 -16.19 -14.42 10.35
N PRO A 628 -16.60 -15.10 9.25
CA PRO A 628 -16.89 -16.53 9.28
C PRO A 628 -15.69 -17.35 9.74
N LEU A 629 -15.80 -17.93 10.94
CA LEU A 629 -14.79 -18.82 11.49
C LEU A 629 -14.93 -20.21 10.88
N GLN A 630 -13.80 -20.84 10.57
CA GLN A 630 -13.75 -22.18 10.02
C GLN A 630 -12.62 -22.99 10.66
N ILE A 631 -12.83 -24.29 10.83
CA ILE A 631 -11.79 -25.24 11.21
C ILE A 631 -11.22 -25.87 9.94
N GLN A 632 -10.38 -25.11 9.26
CA GLN A 632 -9.70 -25.56 8.05
C GLN A 632 -8.21 -25.25 8.14
N PHE A 633 -7.41 -26.28 8.43
CA PHE A 633 -5.96 -26.21 8.30
C PHE A 633 -5.59 -26.26 6.82
N GLN A 634 -4.81 -25.28 6.38
CA GLN A 634 -4.45 -25.15 4.98
C GLN A 634 -3.25 -26.01 4.60
N GLY A 635 -2.37 -26.31 5.57
CA GLY A 635 -1.14 -27.05 5.35
C GLY A 635 -0.09 -26.21 4.63
N ALA A 636 1.19 -26.62 4.72
CA ALA A 636 2.31 -25.85 4.18
C ALA A 636 2.18 -25.54 2.68
N ASN A 637 2.65 -24.36 2.28
CA ASN A 637 2.70 -23.85 0.89
C ASN A 637 1.37 -23.35 0.29
N LYS A 638 0.40 -22.94 1.11
CA LYS A 638 -0.76 -22.16 0.64
C LYS A 638 -0.65 -20.70 1.06
N ASN A 639 -1.46 -19.85 0.43
CA ASN A 639 -1.45 -18.41 0.71
C ASN A 639 -1.83 -18.15 2.19
N PHE A 640 -0.90 -17.59 2.97
CA PHE A 640 -1.03 -17.34 4.40
C PHE A 640 -1.37 -18.61 5.22
N SER A 641 -0.88 -19.79 4.81
CA SER A 641 -1.18 -21.05 5.52
C SER A 641 -0.74 -21.06 6.98
N GLU A 642 0.47 -20.58 7.25
CA GLU A 642 1.07 -20.58 8.59
C GLU A 642 0.33 -19.62 9.52
N GLU A 643 0.01 -18.43 9.01
CA GLU A 643 -0.86 -17.46 9.66
C GLU A 643 -2.26 -18.01 9.95
N ASN A 644 -2.88 -18.65 8.95
CA ASN A 644 -4.21 -19.26 9.07
C ASN A 644 -4.22 -20.36 10.12
N ASP A 645 -3.27 -21.29 10.06
CA ASP A 645 -3.26 -22.49 10.91
C ASP A 645 -3.07 -22.12 12.40
N LEU A 646 -2.28 -21.07 12.68
CA LEU A 646 -2.16 -20.51 14.02
C LEU A 646 -3.44 -19.81 14.49
N PHE A 647 -4.11 -19.06 13.62
CA PHE A 647 -5.40 -18.44 13.95
C PHE A 647 -6.49 -19.50 14.18
N VAL A 648 -6.50 -20.57 13.38
CA VAL A 648 -7.41 -21.70 13.56
C VAL A 648 -7.18 -22.36 14.92
N LYS A 649 -5.92 -22.63 15.28
CA LYS A 649 -5.53 -23.21 16.57
C LYS A 649 -5.97 -22.35 17.76
N TRP A 650 -5.65 -21.06 17.75
CA TRP A 650 -5.81 -20.19 18.92
C TRP A 650 -7.14 -19.45 19.00
N VAL A 651 -7.86 -19.31 17.87
CA VAL A 651 -9.10 -18.53 17.81
C VAL A 651 -10.27 -19.35 17.28
N SER A 652 -10.18 -19.90 16.06
CA SER A 652 -11.34 -20.56 15.44
C SER A 652 -11.80 -21.80 16.22
N ILE A 653 -10.89 -22.71 16.57
CA ILE A 653 -11.22 -23.93 17.31
C ILE A 653 -11.82 -23.61 18.69
N PRO A 654 -11.17 -22.82 19.56
CA PRO A 654 -11.76 -22.50 20.86
C PRO A 654 -13.12 -21.84 20.75
N THR A 655 -13.27 -20.86 19.85
CA THR A 655 -14.54 -20.14 19.69
C THR A 655 -15.65 -21.10 19.26
N LEU A 656 -15.39 -21.94 18.25
CA LEU A 656 -16.37 -22.88 17.72
C LEU A 656 -16.66 -24.07 18.65
N CYS A 657 -15.78 -24.35 19.62
CA CYS A 657 -16.02 -25.33 20.67
C CYS A 657 -17.06 -24.88 21.71
N TYR A 658 -17.08 -23.59 22.04
CA TYR A 658 -17.99 -23.04 23.06
C TYR A 658 -19.19 -22.28 22.45
N TYR A 659 -19.08 -21.83 21.21
CA TYR A 659 -20.11 -21.08 20.50
C TYR A 659 -20.47 -21.74 19.17
N GLN A 660 -21.73 -21.61 18.76
CA GLN A 660 -22.24 -22.10 17.48
C GLN A 660 -22.75 -20.98 16.59
N PRO A 661 -22.62 -21.12 15.25
CA PRO A 661 -23.19 -20.15 14.34
C PRO A 661 -24.71 -20.06 14.50
N LEU A 662 -25.20 -18.90 14.89
CA LEU A 662 -26.62 -18.53 14.80
C LEU A 662 -26.98 -18.28 13.34
N GLU A 663 -26.16 -17.46 12.67
CA GLU A 663 -26.31 -17.14 11.25
C GLU A 663 -24.94 -16.80 10.65
N THR A 664 -24.74 -17.13 9.38
CA THR A 664 -23.52 -16.79 8.64
C THR A 664 -23.90 -16.14 7.33
N PHE A 665 -23.27 -15.01 7.02
CA PHE A 665 -23.42 -14.27 5.77
C PHE A 665 -22.07 -14.27 5.03
N PRO A 666 -21.75 -15.33 4.28
CA PRO A 666 -20.41 -15.49 3.70
C PRO A 666 -20.05 -14.40 2.69
N GLU A 667 -21.04 -13.90 1.95
CA GLU A 667 -20.82 -12.84 0.96
C GLU A 667 -20.58 -11.46 1.60
N ASP A 668 -21.17 -11.22 2.78
CA ASP A 668 -20.97 -9.99 3.55
C ASP A 668 -19.81 -10.09 4.55
N GLY A 669 -19.24 -11.29 4.72
CA GLY A 669 -18.08 -11.54 5.56
C GLY A 669 -18.37 -11.39 7.05
N VAL A 670 -19.57 -11.78 7.50
CA VAL A 670 -19.98 -11.69 8.91
C VAL A 670 -20.65 -12.99 9.37
N GLN A 671 -20.37 -13.37 10.61
CA GLN A 671 -20.94 -14.51 11.31
C GLN A 671 -21.37 -14.08 12.71
N LEU A 672 -22.54 -14.57 13.10
CA LEU A 672 -23.12 -14.35 14.42
C LEU A 672 -23.04 -15.68 15.18
N LEU A 673 -22.46 -15.64 16.37
CA LEU A 673 -22.18 -16.82 17.19
C LEU A 673 -22.84 -16.66 18.55
N VAL A 674 -23.50 -17.71 19.03
CA VAL A 674 -24.17 -17.76 20.34
C VAL A 674 -23.65 -18.95 21.14
N PRO A 675 -23.74 -18.93 22.49
CA PRO A 675 -23.31 -20.04 23.32
C PRO A 675 -23.91 -21.38 22.87
N ARG A 676 -23.09 -22.43 22.87
CA ARG A 676 -23.56 -23.78 22.55
C ARG A 676 -24.43 -24.33 23.66
N THR A 677 -25.49 -25.01 23.24
CA THR A 677 -26.33 -25.83 24.13
C THR A 677 -25.88 -27.29 24.16
N GLU A 678 -25.17 -27.74 23.13
CA GLU A 678 -24.68 -29.11 22.98
C GLU A 678 -23.15 -29.13 22.82
N PRO A 679 -22.45 -30.16 23.33
CA PRO A 679 -21.02 -30.31 23.15
C PRO A 679 -20.61 -30.27 21.68
N PHE A 680 -19.46 -29.66 21.40
CA PHE A 680 -18.93 -29.64 20.05
C PHE A 680 -18.39 -31.01 19.65
N GLU A 681 -18.97 -31.60 18.60
CA GLU A 681 -18.48 -32.82 17.99
C GLU A 681 -17.93 -32.51 16.61
N TYR A 682 -16.60 -32.58 16.47
CA TYR A 682 -15.93 -32.48 15.18
C TYR A 682 -14.80 -33.51 15.11
N PRO A 683 -14.76 -34.36 14.07
CA PRO A 683 -13.71 -35.35 13.93
C PRO A 683 -12.33 -34.68 13.98
N GLU A 684 -11.39 -35.25 14.74
CA GLU A 684 -9.98 -34.81 14.80
C GLU A 684 -9.72 -33.47 15.53
N VAL A 685 -10.71 -32.89 16.21
CA VAL A 685 -10.54 -31.67 17.02
C VAL A 685 -10.82 -31.96 18.48
N SER A 686 -9.86 -31.67 19.37
CA SER A 686 -10.08 -31.68 20.82
C SER A 686 -10.38 -30.27 21.29
N CYS A 687 -11.51 -30.07 21.97
CA CYS A 687 -11.82 -28.78 22.56
C CYS A 687 -10.90 -28.48 23.76
N PRO A 688 -10.36 -27.25 23.84
CA PRO A 688 -9.44 -26.84 24.89
C PRO A 688 -10.14 -26.53 26.20
#